data_AF-A0A1Y3NI22-F1
#
_entry.id   AF-A0A1Y3NI22-F1
#
_cell.length_a   1.000
_cell.length_b   1.000
_cell.length_c   1.000
_cell.angle_alpha   90.00
_cell.angle_beta   90.00
_cell.angle_gamma   90.00
#
_symmetry.space_group_name_H-M   'P 1'
#
loop_
_entity.id
_entity.type
_entity.pdbx_description
1 polymer ?
#
loop_
_entity_poly.entity_id
_entity_poly.type
_entity_poly.pdbx_seq_one_letter_code
_entity_poly.pdbx_strand_id
1 'polypeptide(L)'
;MKGVYFYLFIGLIVNFILITVNANNIPLDTGNEKNSTVASENKNENNDKKESKVSLNNKNEETKEQFYLIYVENKSSENKKSKREESNATNKVVDSIIDQIHQLIIDNVDTYEKPEILEKMEKEDSLRKRDLTTEYLLDYGDSSLVYPISTFNNITVLYAYLSSDVVETIKSMPHIKYCAKEIYYEETSSDSTIDFIKENTHWKDVGVTNDASLHLSVISQGKFDKSVNGKYDNNYYYPSSAGEGVDIFIFDSGFDFTHDEFSNTDERTVKCIFKVKDGKLYKPSNEKICYNGFKKDHGTRVSTTAGGRISGAAKKANIYGVSFDEYNMTNKAAAMQYIKDNLFGPNKAIFNFSHGGYKYYNPKEIIKYDREYELINALTKEGAIFLTAAGNSSNLVIVENSNRRFRPCTSEDTICVGGVAVNYEYSYFTEYIVDEESNRGKGVDIYAPYKVSINYNDIYGNAKSNEIAFGTSFSSPLVAGVVATIISENKNINFNKEKMLAYLNQIGLHDIIKGLPEGAPNLLINNGNHIVYDNNGSISWDNPVDDQQIEKIINDNVPYVWRKWNGLFPTNVVSTINSDGKTILVGRIAYKNGIHCGYIDTKTRKLTISYGHDTIEFKDGFEILTIPSGHFYWKKITNLTQFNDTEDVIVIGGNENNGNKLGITKCVYEGKEYYGKVDLNSLKYAYYGLGKKGRVSTDYEILIYTKNPVNPYQWIKWNGKFPVDAVYINNNPNGKTFVVGRTTDENGIGIYSGYVDVDTKKLTISLNGEEIVIDKNFEILIGSDNHFTWKKMNVITKLSDNYKVIIGGIDSNGNQFGVAKCAYDKNYYFGHTNMENLKYGSIGIDNTEKQITDFEVLVYSEAPVIPYQWEDWYNLPHNFIVTDNPNGENYAIGRTYYKSSIQCGYIELIDEKIHISYDGNEMVYKNDFEILTCPPNRMYWKKITDVSQLQDHEHFVIEKLDYANFGIDGKEITTNDFEVLIYTDEPFEPLKPIEIIDPSKTTTTTTTATTTTTTITTSTKTTNITIISTKTTTTRTTATVSWTEPDEPIDHMEWVKFDGSNISSEAVSIKNNPNGKTYVIGRTKFNGGIHCGYVDVDLKILYISYGSKVIEVSNNYEILTGPADRFVWKKINRYFISGNYEIVNGGNESNGDILAVAKCKYNNNYYIGKINLNEFDHANFAYGNYEYDTKDFEILLYQKN
;
A
#
# COMPACT_ATOMS: atom_id res chain seq x y z
N MET A 1 21.17 -18.25 -62.86
CA MET A 1 21.51 -17.14 -63.79
C MET A 1 22.10 -16.00 -62.97
N LYS A 2 22.89 -15.09 -63.56
CA LYS A 2 23.43 -13.89 -62.88
C LYS A 2 22.79 -12.63 -63.50
N GLY A 3 22.60 -11.59 -62.69
CA GLY A 3 22.27 -10.23 -63.15
C GLY A 3 20.87 -9.73 -62.75
N VAL A 4 20.72 -8.40 -62.83
CA VAL A 4 19.46 -7.63 -62.64
C VAL A 4 18.86 -7.66 -61.22
N TYR A 5 19.61 -7.17 -60.23
CA TYR A 5 19.04 -6.67 -58.95
C TYR A 5 19.83 -5.50 -58.32
N PHE A 6 20.52 -4.69 -59.14
CA PHE A 6 21.42 -3.61 -58.68
C PHE A 6 21.08 -2.22 -59.27
N TYR A 7 19.86 -2.01 -59.78
CA TYR A 7 19.48 -0.78 -60.50
C TYR A 7 18.16 -0.13 -60.05
N LEU A 8 17.63 -0.52 -58.89
CA LEU A 8 16.37 0.02 -58.33
C LEU A 8 16.54 0.81 -57.01
N PHE A 9 17.78 1.07 -56.59
CA PHE A 9 18.08 1.77 -55.32
C PHE A 9 18.68 3.18 -55.50
N ILE A 10 18.79 3.67 -56.74
CA ILE A 10 19.38 4.99 -57.08
C ILE A 10 18.31 5.98 -57.60
N GLY A 11 17.04 5.56 -57.66
CA GLY A 11 15.95 6.33 -58.28
C GLY A 11 15.25 7.38 -57.40
N LEU A 12 15.51 7.44 -56.09
CA LEU A 12 14.64 8.19 -55.13
C LEU A 12 15.32 9.31 -54.33
N ILE A 13 16.65 9.47 -54.37
CA ILE A 13 17.39 10.45 -53.54
C ILE A 13 17.59 11.80 -54.25
N VAL A 14 17.32 11.90 -55.56
CA VAL A 14 17.65 13.09 -56.38
C VAL A 14 16.56 14.18 -56.34
N ASN A 15 15.39 13.91 -55.76
CA ASN A 15 14.19 14.77 -55.93
C ASN A 15 13.91 15.75 -54.78
N PHE A 16 14.89 16.03 -53.90
CA PHE A 16 14.69 16.87 -52.70
C PHE A 16 15.67 18.05 -52.53
N ILE A 17 16.54 18.32 -53.52
CA ILE A 17 17.42 19.52 -53.52
C ILE A 17 17.29 20.27 -54.84
N LEU A 18 16.13 20.92 -55.04
CA LEU A 18 15.94 22.05 -55.96
C LEU A 18 14.52 22.64 -55.83
N ILE A 19 14.38 23.74 -55.07
CA ILE A 19 13.44 24.88 -55.24
C ILE A 19 13.49 25.72 -53.95
N THR A 20 14.14 26.90 -53.99
CA THR A 20 13.77 28.17 -53.29
C THR A 20 14.84 29.25 -53.49
N VAL A 21 15.15 29.63 -54.73
CA VAL A 21 15.84 30.91 -55.03
C VAL A 21 15.20 31.58 -56.25
N ASN A 22 14.18 32.41 -56.00
CA ASN A 22 14.11 33.81 -56.47
C ASN A 22 12.76 34.45 -56.11
N ALA A 23 12.79 35.75 -55.84
CA ALA A 23 11.59 36.59 -55.79
C ALA A 23 11.48 37.43 -57.08
N ASN A 24 10.26 37.78 -57.49
CA ASN A 24 9.81 39.17 -57.75
C ASN A 24 8.53 39.28 -58.64
N ASN A 25 7.78 40.36 -58.40
CA ASN A 25 6.84 41.06 -59.30
C ASN A 25 5.46 40.44 -59.68
N ILE A 26 4.39 41.00 -59.08
CA ILE A 26 3.44 41.96 -59.70
C ILE A 26 3.01 41.62 -61.16
N PRO A 27 1.70 41.41 -61.49
CA PRO A 27 0.72 42.52 -61.51
C PRO A 27 -0.80 42.25 -61.30
N LEU A 28 -1.50 43.33 -60.90
CA LEU A 28 -2.83 43.86 -61.30
C LEU A 28 -4.02 42.94 -61.71
N ASP A 29 -5.09 43.08 -60.90
CA ASP A 29 -6.51 43.32 -61.22
C ASP A 29 -6.98 43.51 -62.69
N THR A 30 -8.10 42.84 -63.05
CA THR A 30 -9.23 43.47 -63.79
C THR A 30 -10.59 42.79 -63.49
N GLY A 31 -11.49 43.45 -62.73
CA GLY A 31 -12.98 43.46 -62.85
C GLY A 31 -13.80 42.14 -62.92
N ASN A 32 -15.14 42.07 -62.95
CA ASN A 32 -16.31 42.98 -62.81
C ASN A 32 -17.56 42.03 -62.72
N GLU A 33 -18.81 42.33 -62.32
CA GLU A 33 -19.61 43.39 -61.63
C GLU A 33 -21.05 42.78 -61.43
N LYS A 34 -22.09 43.32 -60.76
CA LYS A 34 -22.44 44.58 -60.05
C LYS A 34 -23.69 44.36 -59.15
N ASN A 35 -23.79 45.05 -58.01
CA ASN A 35 -25.00 45.64 -57.37
C ASN A 35 -26.20 44.76 -56.91
N SER A 36 -26.98 45.12 -55.88
CA SER A 36 -26.92 46.17 -54.81
C SER A 36 -27.82 45.71 -53.62
N THR A 37 -28.44 46.44 -52.67
CA THR A 37 -28.80 47.85 -52.29
C THR A 37 -29.44 47.75 -50.88
N VAL A 38 -29.59 48.71 -49.94
CA VAL A 38 -29.06 50.07 -49.62
C VAL A 38 -29.70 50.47 -48.24
N ALA A 39 -29.23 51.39 -47.37
CA ALA A 39 -27.90 51.79 -46.88
C ALA A 39 -28.08 52.89 -45.78
N SER A 40 -27.44 52.80 -44.60
CA SER A 40 -27.35 53.92 -43.61
C SER A 40 -26.17 53.76 -42.63
N GLU A 41 -25.17 54.65 -42.74
CA GLU A 41 -24.79 55.71 -41.76
C GLU A 41 -24.72 55.43 -40.23
N ASN A 42 -23.76 55.98 -39.46
CA ASN A 42 -22.56 56.79 -39.77
C ASN A 42 -21.57 56.84 -38.56
N LYS A 43 -20.26 56.61 -38.78
CA LYS A 43 -19.08 57.17 -38.04
C LYS A 43 -18.92 56.88 -36.51
N ASN A 44 -17.72 56.86 -35.91
CA ASN A 44 -16.36 57.22 -36.34
C ASN A 44 -15.32 56.26 -35.71
N GLU A 45 -14.22 55.96 -36.42
CA GLU A 45 -12.98 55.42 -35.83
C GLU A 45 -11.87 56.48 -35.86
N ASN A 46 -10.85 56.34 -35.01
CA ASN A 46 -9.52 56.91 -35.21
C ASN A 46 -8.49 55.83 -34.81
N ASN A 47 -7.77 55.29 -35.80
CA ASN A 47 -6.81 54.19 -35.63
C ASN A 47 -5.36 54.71 -35.71
N ASP A 48 -4.73 54.96 -34.56
CA ASP A 48 -3.33 55.38 -34.49
C ASP A 48 -2.39 54.16 -34.37
N LYS A 49 -1.94 53.64 -35.52
CA LYS A 49 -0.85 52.65 -35.56
C LYS A 49 0.46 53.31 -35.17
N LYS A 50 1.00 52.97 -34.00
CA LYS A 50 2.33 53.41 -33.56
C LYS A 50 3.28 52.22 -33.44
N GLU A 51 4.17 52.08 -34.41
CA GLU A 51 5.22 51.06 -34.41
C GLU A 51 6.18 51.26 -33.23
N SER A 52 6.11 50.37 -32.24
CA SER A 52 7.15 50.24 -31.22
C SER A 52 8.26 49.34 -31.76
N LYS A 53 9.30 49.97 -32.33
CA LYS A 53 10.54 49.28 -32.71
C LYS A 53 11.18 48.66 -31.46
N VAL A 54 11.02 47.35 -31.27
CA VAL A 54 11.95 46.59 -30.43
C VAL A 54 13.27 46.54 -31.18
N SER A 55 14.23 47.35 -30.75
CA SER A 55 15.55 47.42 -31.38
C SER A 55 16.33 46.14 -31.08
N LEU A 56 16.60 45.35 -32.13
CA LEU A 56 17.67 44.35 -32.12
C LEU A 56 18.99 45.07 -31.84
N ASN A 57 19.40 45.03 -30.57
CA ASN A 57 20.62 45.64 -30.04
C ASN A 57 21.44 44.58 -29.29
N ASN A 58 21.48 43.35 -29.84
CA ASN A 58 22.57 42.43 -29.55
C ASN A 58 23.85 43.10 -30.05
N LYS A 59 24.56 43.76 -29.13
CA LYS A 59 25.98 44.01 -29.33
C LYS A 59 26.65 42.65 -29.38
N ASN A 60 27.31 42.33 -30.49
CA ASN A 60 28.30 41.28 -30.47
C ASN A 60 29.38 41.71 -29.47
N GLU A 61 29.49 41.02 -28.33
CA GLU A 61 30.79 40.89 -27.70
C GLU A 61 31.60 39.98 -28.62
N GLU A 62 32.60 40.55 -29.32
CA GLU A 62 33.51 39.74 -30.10
C GLU A 62 34.33 38.88 -29.14
N THR A 63 34.00 37.59 -29.08
CA THR A 63 34.79 36.59 -28.36
C THR A 63 36.21 36.60 -28.92
N LYS A 64 37.14 37.09 -28.10
CA LYS A 64 38.57 37.25 -28.42
C LYS A 64 39.26 35.92 -28.72
N GLU A 65 38.72 34.83 -28.20
CA GLU A 65 39.26 33.48 -28.29
C GLU A 65 38.13 32.49 -28.59
N GLN A 66 38.39 31.50 -29.46
CA GLN A 66 37.49 30.40 -29.81
C GLN A 66 38.20 29.34 -30.64
N PHE A 67 37.50 28.26 -31.00
CA PHE A 67 37.98 27.30 -31.99
C PHE A 67 37.88 27.84 -33.42
N TYR A 68 38.82 27.44 -34.27
CA TYR A 68 38.90 27.84 -35.67
C TYR A 68 39.19 26.65 -36.60
N LEU A 69 38.66 26.73 -37.82
CA LEU A 69 38.98 25.84 -38.93
C LEU A 69 39.96 26.55 -39.88
N ILE A 70 41.16 26.00 -40.01
CA ILE A 70 42.27 26.60 -40.75
C ILE A 70 42.52 25.79 -42.03
N TYR A 71 42.33 26.42 -43.19
CA TYR A 71 42.35 25.74 -44.49
C TYR A 71 43.71 25.93 -45.17
N VAL A 72 44.49 24.86 -45.33
CA VAL A 72 45.86 24.85 -45.88
C VAL A 72 45.87 24.29 -47.30
N GLU A 73 46.41 25.03 -48.29
CA GLU A 73 46.53 24.57 -49.69
C GLU A 73 47.88 23.87 -49.96
N ASN A 74 47.83 22.55 -50.07
CA ASN A 74 48.97 21.66 -50.22
C ASN A 74 49.29 21.40 -51.71
N LYS A 75 49.44 22.46 -52.51
CA LYS A 75 49.80 22.32 -53.92
C LYS A 75 51.26 21.90 -54.08
N SER A 76 51.48 20.68 -54.57
CA SER A 76 52.75 20.34 -55.19
C SER A 76 52.99 21.27 -56.39
N SER A 77 54.18 21.85 -56.50
CA SER A 77 54.58 22.64 -57.67
C SER A 77 54.73 21.69 -58.86
N GLU A 78 53.98 21.91 -59.94
CA GLU A 78 53.86 20.95 -61.04
C GLU A 78 55.21 20.47 -61.61
N ASN A 79 55.57 19.22 -61.33
CA ASN A 79 56.53 18.47 -62.15
C ASN A 79 56.36 16.95 -61.96
N LYS A 80 56.36 16.21 -63.07
CA LYS A 80 55.94 14.80 -63.12
C LYS A 80 56.84 13.87 -62.28
N LYS A 81 56.36 13.45 -61.12
CA LYS A 81 56.92 12.37 -60.30
C LYS A 81 55.83 11.43 -59.76
N SER A 82 56.20 10.40 -59.01
CA SER A 82 55.29 9.30 -58.69
C SER A 82 54.29 9.66 -57.58
N LYS A 83 53.07 9.08 -57.64
CA LYS A 83 52.01 9.27 -56.62
C LYS A 83 52.44 9.00 -55.17
N ARG A 84 53.53 8.25 -54.95
CA ARG A 84 54.07 7.89 -53.64
C ARG A 84 55.17 8.84 -53.14
N GLU A 85 55.76 9.63 -54.04
CA GLU A 85 56.57 10.80 -53.65
C GLU A 85 55.66 12.00 -53.37
N GLU A 86 54.56 12.12 -54.11
CA GLU A 86 53.63 13.25 -54.01
C GLU A 86 52.91 13.31 -52.66
N SER A 87 52.37 12.18 -52.15
CA SER A 87 51.81 12.11 -50.78
C SER A 87 52.79 12.56 -49.71
N ASN A 88 54.06 12.14 -49.82
CA ASN A 88 55.09 12.42 -48.85
C ASN A 88 55.64 13.87 -48.94
N ALA A 89 55.32 14.58 -50.02
CA ALA A 89 55.56 16.02 -50.15
C ALA A 89 54.37 16.84 -49.64
N THR A 90 53.14 16.38 -49.91
CA THR A 90 51.88 16.99 -49.44
C THR A 90 51.84 17.04 -47.91
N ASN A 91 52.10 15.92 -47.22
CA ASN A 91 52.09 15.88 -45.75
C ASN A 91 53.09 16.88 -45.17
N LYS A 92 54.35 16.91 -45.64
CA LYS A 92 55.39 17.81 -45.12
C LYS A 92 55.05 19.31 -45.14
N VAL A 93 54.17 19.75 -46.05
CA VAL A 93 53.67 21.14 -46.04
C VAL A 93 52.65 21.35 -44.92
N VAL A 94 51.76 20.38 -44.70
CA VAL A 94 50.82 20.37 -43.57
C VAL A 94 51.57 20.29 -42.25
N ASP A 95 52.47 19.30 -42.09
CA ASP A 95 53.27 19.06 -40.89
C ASP A 95 54.03 20.34 -40.49
N SER A 96 54.70 20.98 -41.45
CA SER A 96 55.44 22.23 -41.21
C SER A 96 54.52 23.43 -40.88
N ILE A 97 53.26 23.43 -41.30
CA ILE A 97 52.27 24.47 -40.94
C ILE A 97 51.66 24.18 -39.56
N ILE A 98 51.43 22.90 -39.21
CA ILE A 98 51.07 22.46 -37.86
C ILE A 98 52.15 22.91 -36.87
N ASP A 99 53.43 22.63 -37.13
CA ASP A 99 54.55 23.05 -36.28
C ASP A 99 54.59 24.57 -36.07
N GLN A 100 54.41 25.35 -37.14
CA GLN A 100 54.40 26.82 -37.07
C GLN A 100 53.21 27.38 -36.28
N ILE A 101 52.01 26.79 -36.45
CA ILE A 101 50.82 27.20 -35.70
C ILE A 101 50.93 26.78 -34.23
N HIS A 102 51.44 25.57 -33.96
CA HIS A 102 51.67 25.06 -32.60
C HIS A 102 52.64 25.98 -31.84
N GLN A 103 53.80 26.30 -32.43
CA GLN A 103 54.76 27.21 -31.80
C GLN A 103 54.18 28.62 -31.64
N LEU A 104 53.39 29.11 -32.59
CA LEU A 104 52.74 30.43 -32.47
C LEU A 104 51.72 30.47 -31.32
N ILE A 105 50.97 29.38 -31.09
CA ILE A 105 50.07 29.27 -29.93
C ILE A 105 50.89 29.32 -28.63
N ILE A 106 51.97 28.52 -28.54
CA ILE A 106 52.88 28.47 -27.37
C ILE A 106 53.54 29.83 -27.10
N ASP A 107 53.99 30.53 -28.14
CA ASP A 107 54.66 31.83 -28.04
C ASP A 107 53.72 32.99 -27.63
N ASN A 108 52.40 32.76 -27.63
CA ASN A 108 51.37 33.78 -27.36
C ASN A 108 50.31 33.30 -26.34
N VAL A 109 50.62 32.32 -25.47
CA VAL A 109 49.66 31.81 -24.45
C VAL A 109 49.16 32.92 -23.52
N ASP A 110 49.95 33.96 -23.28
CA ASP A 110 49.59 35.14 -22.49
C ASP A 110 48.60 36.09 -23.19
N THR A 111 48.29 35.88 -24.48
CA THR A 111 47.23 36.59 -25.22
C THR A 111 45.84 35.95 -25.06
N TYR A 112 45.75 34.76 -24.48
CA TYR A 112 44.49 34.07 -24.22
C TYR A 112 43.88 34.53 -22.88
N GLU A 113 42.55 34.65 -22.84
CA GLU A 113 41.82 34.92 -21.60
C GLU A 113 41.54 33.62 -20.82
N LYS A 114 41.59 32.46 -21.49
CA LYS A 114 41.43 31.11 -20.92
C LYS A 114 42.55 30.14 -21.33
N PRO A 115 43.80 30.35 -20.90
CA PRO A 115 44.91 29.44 -21.19
C PRO A 115 44.67 28.02 -20.65
N GLU A 116 43.80 27.82 -19.67
CA GLU A 116 43.43 26.50 -19.14
C GLU A 116 42.77 25.58 -20.19
N ILE A 117 42.23 26.13 -21.28
CA ILE A 117 41.71 25.34 -22.41
C ILE A 117 42.87 24.69 -23.18
N LEU A 118 43.98 25.42 -23.36
CA LEU A 118 45.20 24.89 -23.99
C LEU A 118 45.84 23.84 -23.08
N GLU A 119 45.99 24.13 -21.77
CA GLU A 119 46.48 23.15 -20.79
C GLU A 119 45.64 21.86 -20.78
N LYS A 120 44.31 21.98 -20.91
CA LYS A 120 43.42 20.83 -21.01
C LYS A 120 43.72 19.99 -22.25
N MET A 121 43.85 20.61 -23.43
CA MET A 121 44.14 19.91 -24.69
C MET A 121 45.48 19.16 -24.63
N GLU A 122 46.54 19.78 -24.07
CA GLU A 122 47.82 19.10 -23.83
C GLU A 122 47.70 17.96 -22.81
N LYS A 123 46.96 18.18 -21.73
CA LYS A 123 46.78 17.19 -20.66
C LYS A 123 46.03 15.95 -21.15
N GLU A 124 44.97 16.13 -21.92
CA GLU A 124 44.18 15.04 -22.52
C GLU A 124 45.04 14.21 -23.49
N ASP A 125 45.85 14.85 -24.34
CA ASP A 125 46.82 14.14 -25.18
C ASP A 125 47.92 13.44 -24.37
N SER A 126 48.41 14.07 -23.29
CA SER A 126 49.41 13.47 -22.40
C SER A 126 48.87 12.24 -21.65
N LEU A 127 47.55 12.13 -21.47
CA LEU A 127 46.87 10.96 -20.91
C LEU A 127 46.63 9.91 -22.00
N ARG A 128 46.17 10.32 -23.19
CA ARG A 128 46.05 9.48 -24.39
C ARG A 128 47.35 8.73 -24.69
N LYS A 129 48.50 9.43 -24.68
CA LYS A 129 49.84 8.85 -24.91
C LYS A 129 50.31 7.87 -23.81
N ARG A 130 49.49 7.60 -22.77
CA ARG A 130 49.69 6.55 -21.75
C ARG A 130 48.65 5.42 -21.84
N ASP A 131 47.51 5.65 -22.48
CA ASP A 131 46.42 4.68 -22.60
C ASP A 131 46.48 3.95 -23.95
N LEU A 132 47.02 2.73 -23.91
CA LEU A 132 47.19 1.87 -25.09
C LEU A 132 45.87 1.28 -25.64
N THR A 133 44.69 1.71 -25.14
CA THR A 133 43.39 1.18 -25.57
C THR A 133 42.61 2.10 -26.53
N THR A 134 43.01 3.36 -26.70
CA THR A 134 42.29 4.32 -27.57
C THR A 134 42.90 4.36 -28.98
N GLU A 135 42.28 3.66 -29.93
CA GLU A 135 42.64 3.70 -31.35
C GLU A 135 41.75 4.70 -32.11
N TYR A 136 42.35 5.77 -32.67
CA TYR A 136 41.63 6.70 -33.53
C TYR A 136 41.49 6.14 -34.95
N LEU A 137 40.33 6.37 -35.56
CA LEU A 137 40.03 5.98 -36.95
C LEU A 137 40.72 6.86 -38.01
N LEU A 138 41.38 7.94 -37.58
CA LEU A 138 42.14 8.88 -38.41
C LEU A 138 43.45 9.25 -37.70
N ASP A 139 44.46 9.60 -38.48
CA ASP A 139 45.72 10.15 -37.98
C ASP A 139 45.57 11.67 -37.78
N TYR A 140 45.74 12.12 -36.54
CA TYR A 140 45.66 13.52 -36.11
C TYR A 140 47.05 14.12 -35.82
N GLY A 141 48.14 13.39 -36.08
CA GLY A 141 49.50 13.86 -35.84
C GLY A 141 49.90 13.96 -34.35
N ASP A 142 51.05 14.59 -34.11
CA ASP A 142 51.69 14.65 -32.78
C ASP A 142 51.27 15.86 -31.92
N SER A 143 50.71 16.91 -32.53
CA SER A 143 50.34 18.18 -31.88
C SER A 143 48.94 18.14 -31.28
N SER A 144 48.86 18.43 -29.98
CA SER A 144 47.61 18.56 -29.20
C SER A 144 46.83 19.85 -29.47
N LEU A 145 47.54 20.95 -29.76
CA LEU A 145 46.97 22.31 -29.84
C LEU A 145 46.39 22.66 -31.23
N VAL A 146 46.89 21.99 -32.26
CA VAL A 146 46.44 22.13 -33.66
C VAL A 146 46.64 20.80 -34.40
N TYR A 147 45.59 20.28 -35.03
CA TYR A 147 45.61 18.97 -35.69
C TYR A 147 44.70 18.92 -36.94
N PRO A 148 44.98 18.05 -37.93
CA PRO A 148 44.19 17.93 -39.16
C PRO A 148 42.90 17.12 -38.93
N ILE A 149 41.75 17.69 -39.27
CA ILE A 149 40.43 17.04 -39.14
C ILE A 149 39.86 16.53 -40.47
N SER A 150 40.35 17.03 -41.61
CA SER A 150 39.91 16.60 -42.94
C SER A 150 40.93 16.97 -44.01
N THR A 151 41.00 16.20 -45.11
CA THR A 151 41.78 16.56 -46.32
C THR A 151 41.00 16.20 -47.57
N PHE A 152 40.75 17.19 -48.44
CA PHE A 152 40.00 17.02 -49.68
C PHE A 152 40.49 18.00 -50.76
N ASN A 153 40.61 17.56 -52.01
CA ASN A 153 41.03 18.38 -53.16
C ASN A 153 42.30 19.24 -52.90
N ASN A 154 43.34 18.64 -52.29
CA ASN A 154 44.60 19.28 -51.90
C ASN A 154 44.45 20.43 -50.89
N ILE A 155 43.32 20.50 -50.16
CA ILE A 155 43.15 21.35 -49.00
C ILE A 155 43.06 20.46 -47.74
N THR A 156 43.90 20.71 -46.76
CA THR A 156 43.77 20.14 -45.41
C THR A 156 43.12 21.17 -44.49
N VAL A 157 42.17 20.74 -43.67
CA VAL A 157 41.56 21.56 -42.62
C VAL A 157 42.18 21.17 -41.30
N LEU A 158 42.87 22.11 -40.66
CA LEU A 158 43.32 22.01 -39.28
C LEU A 158 42.27 22.59 -38.33
N TYR A 159 42.24 22.12 -37.10
CA TYR A 159 41.38 22.60 -36.02
C TYR A 159 42.26 23.01 -34.83
N ALA A 160 42.01 24.18 -34.25
CA ALA A 160 42.81 24.76 -33.17
C ALA A 160 42.01 25.76 -32.31
N TYR A 161 42.41 25.97 -31.06
CA TYR A 161 41.90 27.03 -30.19
C TYR A 161 42.79 28.28 -30.29
N LEU A 162 42.26 29.41 -30.77
CA LEU A 162 43.05 30.59 -31.13
C LEU A 162 42.52 31.89 -30.48
N SER A 163 43.44 32.74 -30.00
CA SER A 163 43.19 34.15 -29.67
C SER A 163 43.16 35.02 -30.94
N SER A 164 42.55 36.20 -30.87
CA SER A 164 42.39 37.13 -32.01
C SER A 164 43.72 37.58 -32.61
N ASP A 165 44.75 37.73 -31.78
CA ASP A 165 46.08 38.18 -32.18
C ASP A 165 46.85 37.08 -32.93
N VAL A 166 46.68 35.82 -32.50
CA VAL A 166 47.19 34.63 -33.20
C VAL A 166 46.46 34.44 -34.55
N VAL A 167 45.15 34.70 -34.61
CA VAL A 167 44.33 34.52 -35.82
C VAL A 167 44.76 35.40 -37.00
N GLU A 168 45.04 36.70 -36.78
CA GLU A 168 45.49 37.58 -37.88
C GLU A 168 46.90 37.21 -38.37
N THR A 169 47.74 36.68 -37.47
CA THR A 169 49.05 36.13 -37.83
C THR A 169 48.92 34.87 -38.70
N ILE A 170 48.02 33.95 -38.33
CA ILE A 170 47.74 32.72 -39.10
C ILE A 170 47.12 33.02 -40.47
N LYS A 171 46.18 33.97 -40.56
CA LYS A 171 45.62 34.45 -41.85
C LYS A 171 46.69 34.98 -42.81
N SER A 172 47.83 35.42 -42.27
CA SER A 172 48.95 35.99 -43.03
C SER A 172 50.01 34.96 -43.42
N MET A 173 49.91 33.71 -42.96
CA MET A 173 50.89 32.65 -43.26
C MET A 173 50.80 32.16 -44.72
N PRO A 174 51.93 31.76 -45.34
CA PRO A 174 51.92 31.03 -46.60
C PRO A 174 51.04 29.76 -46.53
N HIS A 175 50.48 29.35 -47.67
CA HIS A 175 49.57 28.21 -47.83
C HIS A 175 48.19 28.33 -47.13
N ILE A 176 47.97 29.25 -46.19
CA ILE A 176 46.65 29.45 -45.59
C ILE A 176 45.69 30.11 -46.60
N LYS A 177 44.58 29.43 -46.89
CA LYS A 177 43.48 29.92 -47.73
C LYS A 177 42.49 30.77 -46.96
N TYR A 178 42.17 30.31 -45.76
CA TYR A 178 41.05 30.79 -44.97
C TYR A 178 41.24 30.33 -43.53
N CYS A 179 40.82 31.15 -42.58
CA CYS A 179 40.78 30.83 -41.15
C CYS A 179 39.39 31.23 -40.65
N ALA A 180 38.51 30.24 -40.53
CA ALA A 180 37.11 30.43 -40.15
C ALA A 180 36.96 30.28 -38.63
N LYS A 181 36.18 31.14 -37.98
CA LYS A 181 35.64 30.83 -36.65
C LYS A 181 34.81 29.56 -36.74
N GLU A 182 34.86 28.70 -35.73
CA GLU A 182 33.91 27.58 -35.64
C GLU A 182 32.47 28.12 -35.61
N ILE A 183 31.59 27.48 -36.37
CA ILE A 183 30.16 27.81 -36.40
C ILE A 183 29.43 26.67 -35.69
N TYR A 184 29.01 26.93 -34.46
CA TYR A 184 28.08 26.06 -33.75
C TYR A 184 26.71 26.14 -34.44
N TYR A 185 26.12 24.99 -34.73
CA TYR A 185 24.73 24.89 -35.16
C TYR A 185 23.85 24.75 -33.91
N GLU A 186 22.89 25.66 -33.73
CA GLU A 186 21.82 25.49 -32.75
C GLU A 186 20.84 24.42 -33.24
N GLU A 187 20.37 23.52 -32.35
CA GLU A 187 19.47 22.43 -32.72
C GLU A 187 18.03 22.94 -32.92
N THR A 188 17.66 23.25 -34.18
CA THR A 188 16.38 23.89 -34.50
C THR A 188 15.16 22.94 -34.50
N SER A 189 15.00 22.05 -33.52
CA SER A 189 13.71 21.36 -33.22
C SER A 189 13.69 20.49 -31.94
N SER A 190 13.39 21.08 -30.78
CA SER A 190 12.98 20.31 -29.57
C SER A 190 12.12 21.13 -28.60
N ASP A 191 12.66 22.25 -28.12
CA ASP A 191 12.33 22.73 -26.77
C ASP A 191 10.91 23.27 -26.61
N SER A 192 10.40 24.13 -27.51
CA SER A 192 9.13 24.83 -27.28
C SER A 192 7.90 23.92 -27.10
N THR A 193 7.87 22.74 -27.72
CA THR A 193 6.80 21.75 -27.50
C THR A 193 7.03 20.97 -26.20
N ILE A 194 8.29 20.65 -25.89
CA ILE A 194 8.67 19.89 -24.70
C ILE A 194 8.44 20.72 -23.43
N ASP A 195 8.82 22.00 -23.44
CA ASP A 195 8.61 22.92 -22.34
C ASP A 195 7.11 23.19 -22.15
N PHE A 196 6.34 23.38 -23.23
CA PHE A 196 4.87 23.49 -23.15
C PHE A 196 4.23 22.24 -22.51
N ILE A 197 4.73 21.04 -22.82
CA ILE A 197 4.28 19.81 -22.15
C ILE A 197 4.70 19.80 -20.67
N LYS A 198 5.95 20.17 -20.33
CA LYS A 198 6.42 20.26 -18.93
C LYS A 198 5.56 21.21 -18.10
N GLU A 199 5.29 22.40 -18.62
CA GLU A 199 4.48 23.45 -17.96
C GLU A 199 3.02 23.04 -17.71
N ASN A 200 2.43 22.17 -18.56
CA ASN A 200 1.04 21.74 -18.46
C ASN A 200 0.85 20.33 -17.85
N THR A 201 1.93 19.54 -17.68
CA THR A 201 1.89 18.18 -17.08
C THR A 201 2.53 18.09 -15.70
N HIS A 202 3.39 19.06 -15.35
CA HIS A 202 4.26 19.05 -14.16
C HIS A 202 5.19 17.82 -14.05
N TRP A 203 5.41 17.10 -15.16
CA TRP A 203 6.43 16.05 -15.22
C TRP A 203 7.82 16.68 -15.06
N LYS A 204 8.70 16.07 -14.25
CA LYS A 204 10.05 16.61 -13.99
C LYS A 204 10.88 16.77 -15.26
N ASP A 205 10.68 15.85 -16.21
CA ASP A 205 11.22 15.91 -17.55
C ASP A 205 10.40 14.99 -18.51
N VAL A 206 10.52 15.19 -19.83
CA VAL A 206 9.68 14.54 -20.86
C VAL A 206 10.54 13.63 -21.75
N GLY A 207 10.24 12.33 -21.74
CA GLY A 207 10.70 11.40 -22.77
C GLY A 207 9.77 11.44 -23.99
N VAL A 208 10.32 11.17 -25.17
CA VAL A 208 9.59 11.12 -26.44
C VAL A 208 9.79 9.77 -27.13
N THR A 209 8.80 9.31 -27.89
CA THR A 209 8.96 8.32 -28.97
C THR A 209 8.40 8.96 -30.23
N ASN A 210 9.28 9.29 -31.17
CA ASN A 210 8.89 9.85 -32.46
C ASN A 210 8.22 8.77 -33.32
N ASP A 211 7.23 9.16 -34.12
CA ASP A 211 6.46 8.25 -35.00
C ASP A 211 5.96 6.98 -34.29
N ALA A 212 5.42 7.15 -33.09
CA ALA A 212 4.88 6.07 -32.28
C ALA A 212 3.61 5.47 -32.90
N SER A 213 3.40 4.17 -32.65
CA SER A 213 2.19 3.47 -33.06
C SER A 213 0.93 4.05 -32.41
N LEU A 214 -0.19 4.12 -33.16
CA LEU A 214 -1.43 4.82 -32.79
C LEU A 214 -1.94 4.62 -31.34
N HIS A 215 -1.76 3.42 -30.78
CA HIS A 215 -2.19 3.10 -29.42
C HIS A 215 -1.39 3.82 -28.32
N LEU A 216 -0.19 4.32 -28.62
CA LEU A 216 0.60 5.19 -27.74
C LEU A 216 0.29 6.67 -28.02
N SER A 217 0.29 7.10 -29.28
CA SER A 217 0.07 8.50 -29.62
C SER A 217 -1.33 9.01 -29.21
N VAL A 218 -2.38 8.19 -29.34
CA VAL A 218 -3.75 8.58 -28.92
C VAL A 218 -3.89 8.77 -27.40
N ILE A 219 -3.04 8.13 -26.59
CA ILE A 219 -3.08 8.24 -25.11
C ILE A 219 -2.13 9.33 -24.57
N SER A 220 -1.58 10.17 -25.47
CA SER A 220 -0.63 11.26 -25.19
C SER A 220 -0.95 12.51 -26.04
N GLN A 221 -2.22 12.72 -26.38
CA GLN A 221 -2.72 13.98 -26.95
C GLN A 221 -4.18 14.19 -26.57
N GLY A 222 -4.69 15.41 -26.77
CA GLY A 222 -6.10 15.72 -26.53
C GLY A 222 -7.05 15.01 -27.51
N LYS A 223 -8.35 15.36 -27.48
CA LYS A 223 -9.33 14.77 -28.39
C LYS A 223 -9.11 15.28 -29.82
N PHE A 224 -8.34 14.53 -30.61
CA PHE A 224 -8.19 14.79 -32.04
C PHE A 224 -9.53 14.76 -32.78
N ASP A 225 -9.85 15.86 -33.47
CA ASP A 225 -10.96 15.96 -34.41
C ASP A 225 -10.48 16.64 -35.70
N LYS A 226 -10.40 15.90 -36.81
CA LYS A 226 -9.88 16.39 -38.10
C LYS A 226 -10.64 17.59 -38.68
N SER A 227 -11.81 17.95 -38.14
CA SER A 227 -12.55 19.16 -38.52
C SER A 227 -12.19 20.41 -37.71
N VAL A 228 -11.48 20.23 -36.59
CA VAL A 228 -11.08 21.27 -35.63
C VAL A 228 -9.55 21.41 -35.56
N ASN A 229 -8.85 20.27 -35.57
CA ASN A 229 -7.39 20.15 -35.46
C ASN A 229 -6.78 19.80 -36.82
N GLY A 230 -5.79 20.58 -37.26
CA GLY A 230 -5.20 20.40 -38.60
C GLY A 230 -4.17 19.28 -38.70
N LYS A 231 -3.53 18.93 -37.58
CA LYS A 231 -2.45 17.94 -37.50
C LYS A 231 -2.72 16.98 -36.33
N TYR A 232 -2.65 15.68 -36.61
CA TYR A 232 -2.56 14.61 -35.60
C TYR A 232 -1.11 14.49 -35.14
N ASP A 233 -0.85 14.30 -33.85
CA ASP A 233 0.51 13.97 -33.40
C ASP A 233 0.73 12.45 -33.46
N ASN A 234 1.82 12.02 -34.08
CA ASN A 234 2.25 10.62 -34.06
C ASN A 234 3.18 10.32 -32.87
N ASN A 235 3.66 11.34 -32.17
CA ASN A 235 4.60 11.15 -31.09
C ASN A 235 3.90 10.63 -29.83
N TYR A 236 4.64 9.86 -29.03
CA TYR A 236 4.26 9.51 -27.65
C TYR A 236 5.19 10.25 -26.69
N TYR A 237 4.63 11.18 -25.92
CA TYR A 237 5.35 11.91 -24.87
C TYR A 237 4.98 11.28 -23.52
N TYR A 238 5.95 11.13 -22.62
CA TYR A 238 5.77 10.47 -21.32
C TYR A 238 6.72 11.08 -20.29
N PRO A 239 6.43 11.01 -18.97
CA PRO A 239 7.39 11.45 -17.97
C PRO A 239 8.66 10.63 -18.09
N SER A 240 9.84 11.25 -18.06
CA SER A 240 11.12 10.57 -18.34
C SER A 240 11.50 9.49 -17.31
N SER A 241 10.81 9.46 -16.15
CA SER A 241 10.82 8.34 -15.20
C SER A 241 10.22 7.05 -15.78
N ALA A 242 9.25 7.12 -16.70
CA ALA A 242 8.78 6.04 -17.58
C ALA A 242 8.48 4.67 -16.91
N GLY A 243 8.06 4.65 -15.64
CA GLY A 243 7.80 3.45 -14.85
C GLY A 243 8.96 2.98 -13.95
N GLU A 244 10.10 3.67 -13.92
CA GLU A 244 11.31 3.30 -13.18
C GLU A 244 11.04 2.96 -11.69
N GLY A 245 11.43 1.74 -11.30
CA GLY A 245 11.29 1.23 -9.93
C GLY A 245 9.93 0.60 -9.60
N VAL A 246 8.94 0.72 -10.50
CA VAL A 246 7.60 0.13 -10.39
C VAL A 246 7.62 -1.30 -10.93
N ASP A 247 6.95 -2.21 -10.24
CA ASP A 247 6.97 -3.65 -10.51
C ASP A 247 5.66 -4.12 -11.16
N ILE A 248 5.68 -4.44 -12.46
CA ILE A 248 4.51 -4.94 -13.19
C ILE A 248 4.56 -6.47 -13.30
N PHE A 249 3.69 -7.14 -12.56
CA PHE A 249 3.47 -8.58 -12.61
C PHE A 249 2.45 -8.93 -13.72
N ILE A 250 2.90 -9.62 -14.76
CA ILE A 250 2.09 -10.06 -15.90
C ILE A 250 1.76 -11.55 -15.71
N PHE A 251 0.49 -11.87 -15.53
CA PHE A 251 0.00 -13.25 -15.35
C PHE A 251 -0.62 -13.73 -16.67
N ASP A 252 0.12 -14.53 -17.43
CA ASP A 252 -0.25 -14.87 -18.79
C ASP A 252 0.46 -16.18 -19.24
N SER A 253 0.35 -16.55 -20.51
CA SER A 253 0.91 -17.79 -21.03
C SER A 253 2.05 -17.54 -22.04
N GLY A 254 3.25 -17.90 -21.59
CA GLY A 254 4.48 -17.86 -22.38
C GLY A 254 5.14 -16.48 -22.48
N PHE A 255 6.43 -16.43 -22.17
CA PHE A 255 7.26 -15.23 -22.18
C PHE A 255 8.61 -15.50 -22.86
N ASP A 256 9.02 -14.59 -23.73
CA ASP A 256 10.36 -14.49 -24.32
C ASP A 256 10.87 -13.04 -24.24
N PHE A 257 11.69 -12.78 -23.23
CA PHE A 257 12.35 -11.50 -22.96
C PHE A 257 13.75 -11.41 -23.58
N THR A 258 14.00 -12.13 -24.69
CA THR A 258 15.22 -11.99 -25.50
C THR A 258 15.08 -11.05 -26.70
N HIS A 259 13.85 -10.63 -27.03
CA HIS A 259 13.61 -9.57 -28.02
C HIS A 259 14.05 -8.19 -27.52
N ASP A 260 14.47 -7.32 -28.44
CA ASP A 260 15.04 -5.99 -28.15
C ASP A 260 14.08 -5.00 -27.45
N GLU A 261 12.78 -5.29 -27.41
CA GLU A 261 11.82 -4.57 -26.54
C GLU A 261 12.20 -4.63 -25.05
N PHE A 262 13.02 -5.60 -24.65
CA PHE A 262 13.41 -5.87 -23.27
C PHE A 262 14.94 -5.80 -23.05
N SER A 263 15.67 -5.10 -23.93
CA SER A 263 17.14 -5.05 -23.89
C SER A 263 17.72 -4.06 -22.86
N ASN A 264 16.95 -3.06 -22.42
CA ASN A 264 17.35 -2.06 -21.41
C ASN A 264 17.34 -2.62 -19.97
N THR A 265 18.07 -3.71 -19.74
CA THR A 265 18.19 -4.38 -18.42
C THR A 265 19.23 -3.73 -17.49
N ASP A 266 19.85 -2.66 -17.94
CA ASP A 266 20.67 -1.72 -17.18
C ASP A 266 19.81 -0.69 -16.42
N GLU A 267 18.69 -0.25 -16.99
CA GLU A 267 17.74 0.66 -16.34
C GLU A 267 16.76 -0.06 -15.39
N ARG A 268 16.49 -1.36 -15.62
CA ARG A 268 15.38 -2.09 -15.00
C ARG A 268 15.51 -3.61 -15.01
N THR A 269 14.68 -4.30 -14.24
CA THR A 269 14.60 -5.77 -14.25
C THR A 269 13.51 -6.28 -15.19
N VAL A 270 13.86 -7.18 -16.11
CA VAL A 270 12.89 -7.96 -16.90
C VAL A 270 13.19 -9.45 -16.74
N LYS A 271 12.26 -10.23 -16.17
CA LYS A 271 12.39 -11.68 -16.01
C LYS A 271 11.07 -12.42 -15.85
N CYS A 272 11.01 -13.66 -16.31
CA CYS A 272 10.02 -14.62 -15.86
C CYS A 272 10.45 -15.16 -14.48
N ILE A 273 9.60 -14.95 -13.47
CA ILE A 273 9.92 -15.30 -12.08
C ILE A 273 9.62 -16.76 -11.77
N PHE A 274 8.48 -17.27 -12.23
CA PHE A 274 8.10 -18.68 -12.08
C PHE A 274 7.00 -19.08 -13.08
N LYS A 275 6.84 -20.39 -13.23
CA LYS A 275 5.72 -21.01 -13.93
C LYS A 275 4.77 -21.59 -12.89
N VAL A 276 3.46 -21.46 -13.07
CA VAL A 276 2.46 -22.15 -12.28
C VAL A 276 1.71 -23.15 -13.15
N LYS A 277 1.49 -24.35 -12.61
CA LYS A 277 0.71 -25.42 -13.20
C LYS A 277 0.04 -26.23 -12.09
N ASP A 278 -1.23 -26.56 -12.24
CA ASP A 278 -2.03 -27.31 -11.25
C ASP A 278 -1.94 -26.71 -9.83
N GLY A 279 -1.90 -25.37 -9.73
CA GLY A 279 -1.69 -24.64 -8.46
C GLY A 279 -0.28 -24.72 -7.86
N LYS A 280 0.67 -25.38 -8.51
CA LYS A 280 2.05 -25.57 -8.05
C LYS A 280 3.02 -24.65 -8.79
N LEU A 281 3.97 -24.07 -8.06
CA LEU A 281 4.98 -23.17 -8.61
C LEU A 281 6.26 -23.93 -8.97
N TYR A 282 6.87 -23.57 -10.10
CA TYR A 282 8.09 -24.17 -10.62
C TYR A 282 9.04 -23.07 -11.12
N LYS A 283 10.31 -23.08 -10.65
CA LYS A 283 11.35 -22.18 -11.18
C LYS A 283 11.50 -22.38 -12.71
N PRO A 284 11.68 -21.33 -13.53
CA PRO A 284 11.92 -21.51 -14.95
C PRO A 284 13.37 -21.93 -15.19
N SER A 285 13.61 -22.69 -16.26
CA SER A 285 14.96 -23.11 -16.66
C SER A 285 15.79 -21.98 -17.29
N ASN A 286 15.15 -20.88 -17.64
CA ASN A 286 15.76 -19.65 -18.12
C ASN A 286 14.89 -18.49 -17.63
N GLU A 287 15.46 -17.50 -16.93
CA GLU A 287 14.70 -16.36 -16.41
C GLU A 287 14.32 -15.36 -17.52
N LYS A 288 14.88 -15.47 -18.74
CA LYS A 288 14.40 -14.72 -19.92
C LYS A 288 13.37 -15.47 -20.78
N ILE A 289 13.23 -16.79 -20.69
CA ILE A 289 12.29 -17.58 -21.52
C ILE A 289 11.58 -18.65 -20.70
N CYS A 290 10.25 -18.58 -20.61
CA CYS A 290 9.45 -19.56 -19.87
C CYS A 290 8.06 -19.79 -20.50
N TYR A 291 7.57 -21.03 -20.40
CA TYR A 291 6.23 -21.45 -20.81
C TYR A 291 5.89 -22.80 -20.16
N ASN A 292 4.60 -23.15 -20.12
CA ASN A 292 4.13 -24.46 -19.63
C ASN A 292 3.73 -25.38 -20.78
N GLY A 293 4.59 -26.36 -21.07
CA GLY A 293 4.36 -27.37 -22.10
C GLY A 293 4.55 -26.80 -23.51
N PHE A 294 3.45 -26.39 -24.15
CA PHE A 294 3.49 -25.78 -25.47
C PHE A 294 4.00 -24.34 -25.40
N LYS A 295 4.80 -23.92 -26.38
CA LYS A 295 5.17 -22.51 -26.53
C LYS A 295 3.93 -21.67 -26.87
N LYS A 296 3.85 -20.51 -26.23
CA LYS A 296 2.85 -19.46 -26.43
C LYS A 296 3.59 -18.11 -26.33
N ASP A 297 3.03 -17.06 -26.93
CA ASP A 297 3.65 -15.72 -27.01
C ASP A 297 2.76 -14.59 -26.46
N HIS A 298 1.56 -14.91 -25.95
CA HIS A 298 0.61 -13.92 -25.49
C HIS A 298 1.16 -13.12 -24.29
N GLY A 299 1.86 -13.78 -23.36
CA GLY A 299 2.54 -13.10 -22.25
C GLY A 299 3.67 -12.18 -22.70
N THR A 300 4.46 -12.57 -23.69
CA THR A 300 5.45 -11.69 -24.34
C THR A 300 4.78 -10.44 -24.91
N ARG A 301 3.71 -10.62 -25.70
CA ARG A 301 2.99 -9.54 -26.40
C ARG A 301 2.33 -8.56 -25.44
N VAL A 302 1.67 -9.08 -24.39
CA VAL A 302 1.10 -8.30 -23.28
C VAL A 302 2.18 -7.52 -22.54
N SER A 303 3.35 -8.12 -22.32
CA SER A 303 4.51 -7.46 -21.69
C SER A 303 5.07 -6.33 -22.55
N THR A 304 5.15 -6.51 -23.88
CA THR A 304 5.57 -5.45 -24.81
C THR A 304 4.62 -4.25 -24.72
N THR A 305 3.30 -4.46 -24.64
CA THR A 305 2.33 -3.36 -24.52
C THR A 305 2.43 -2.62 -23.19
N ALA A 306 2.69 -3.32 -22.08
CA ALA A 306 2.89 -2.66 -20.78
C ALA A 306 4.18 -1.82 -20.73
N GLY A 307 5.30 -2.41 -21.16
CA GLY A 307 6.63 -1.83 -20.97
C GLY A 307 7.72 -2.36 -21.91
N GLY A 308 7.41 -2.67 -23.16
CA GLY A 308 8.43 -2.73 -24.20
C GLY A 308 9.08 -1.36 -24.38
N ARG A 309 10.41 -1.31 -24.53
CA ARG A 309 11.13 -0.02 -24.64
C ARG A 309 10.72 0.78 -25.88
N ILE A 310 10.26 0.12 -26.95
CA ILE A 310 9.77 0.74 -28.19
C ILE A 310 8.24 0.84 -28.14
N SER A 311 7.52 -0.29 -28.17
CA SER A 311 6.05 -0.34 -28.28
C SER A 311 5.28 -0.31 -26.95
N GLY A 312 5.94 -0.12 -25.80
CA GLY A 312 5.28 -0.01 -24.50
C GLY A 312 5.21 1.41 -23.95
N ALA A 313 4.24 1.63 -23.05
CA ALA A 313 4.05 2.88 -22.32
C ALA A 313 5.10 3.07 -21.20
N ALA A 314 5.27 2.06 -20.32
CA ALA A 314 6.21 2.13 -19.19
C ALA A 314 7.58 1.51 -19.54
N LYS A 315 8.36 2.23 -20.34
CA LYS A 315 9.63 1.77 -20.92
C LYS A 315 10.71 1.37 -19.88
N LYS A 316 10.64 1.93 -18.67
CA LYS A 316 11.55 1.68 -17.54
C LYS A 316 10.92 0.87 -16.39
N ALA A 317 9.66 0.45 -16.50
CA ALA A 317 9.06 -0.41 -15.48
C ALA A 317 9.69 -1.80 -15.45
N ASN A 318 9.83 -2.37 -14.24
CA ASN A 318 10.23 -3.75 -14.07
C ASN A 318 9.10 -4.67 -14.57
N ILE A 319 9.44 -5.70 -15.33
CA ILE A 319 8.46 -6.64 -15.90
C ILE A 319 8.71 -8.04 -15.34
N TYR A 320 7.70 -8.58 -14.65
CA TYR A 320 7.75 -9.92 -14.06
C TYR A 320 6.71 -10.85 -14.71
N GLY A 321 7.19 -11.78 -15.55
CA GLY A 321 6.36 -12.79 -16.18
C GLY A 321 6.02 -13.94 -15.21
N VAL A 322 4.73 -14.19 -15.01
CA VAL A 322 4.19 -15.38 -14.33
C VAL A 322 3.52 -16.26 -15.37
N SER A 323 4.18 -17.37 -15.73
CA SER A 323 3.68 -18.27 -16.78
C SER A 323 2.63 -19.23 -16.25
N PHE A 324 1.41 -19.14 -16.79
CA PHE A 324 0.34 -20.12 -16.57
C PHE A 324 0.20 -21.12 -17.72
N ASP A 325 -0.22 -22.34 -17.39
CA ASP A 325 -0.83 -23.27 -18.35
C ASP A 325 -2.29 -22.87 -18.64
N GLU A 326 -3.05 -22.61 -17.57
CA GLU A 326 -4.46 -22.21 -17.57
C GLU A 326 -4.75 -20.97 -16.71
N TYR A 327 -5.73 -20.17 -17.13
CA TYR A 327 -6.16 -18.94 -16.48
C TYR A 327 -7.22 -19.16 -15.39
N ASN A 328 -6.99 -20.16 -14.53
CA ASN A 328 -7.92 -20.55 -13.46
C ASN A 328 -7.62 -19.82 -12.12
N MET A 329 -8.59 -19.85 -11.19
CA MET A 329 -8.50 -19.18 -9.87
C MET A 329 -7.37 -19.76 -9.01
N THR A 330 -7.13 -21.07 -9.07
CA THR A 330 -6.11 -21.77 -8.28
C THR A 330 -4.69 -21.31 -8.64
N ASN A 331 -4.37 -21.24 -9.93
CA ASN A 331 -3.08 -20.77 -10.43
C ASN A 331 -2.83 -19.31 -10.02
N LYS A 332 -3.86 -18.44 -10.10
CA LYS A 332 -3.78 -17.04 -9.64
C LYS A 332 -3.55 -16.93 -8.14
N ALA A 333 -4.31 -17.65 -7.32
CA ALA A 333 -4.17 -17.60 -5.87
C ALA A 333 -2.77 -18.05 -5.42
N ALA A 334 -2.29 -19.17 -5.94
CA ALA A 334 -0.94 -19.67 -5.64
C ALA A 334 0.17 -18.69 -6.07
N ALA A 335 0.03 -18.05 -7.24
CA ALA A 335 0.97 -17.05 -7.72
C ALA A 335 0.96 -15.74 -6.91
N MET A 336 -0.23 -15.22 -6.59
CA MET A 336 -0.40 -14.00 -5.81
C MET A 336 0.11 -14.18 -4.37
N GLN A 337 -0.17 -15.32 -3.74
CA GLN A 337 0.36 -15.66 -2.42
C GLN A 337 1.90 -15.63 -2.43
N TYR A 338 2.53 -16.40 -3.32
CA TYR A 338 4.00 -16.41 -3.40
C TYR A 338 4.60 -15.02 -3.69
N ILE A 339 3.98 -14.23 -4.57
CA ILE A 339 4.43 -12.85 -4.81
C ILE A 339 4.31 -12.02 -3.53
N LYS A 340 3.17 -12.05 -2.84
CA LYS A 340 2.93 -11.34 -1.57
C LYS A 340 4.03 -11.64 -0.56
N ASP A 341 4.39 -12.91 -0.42
CA ASP A 341 5.27 -13.37 0.66
C ASP A 341 6.77 -13.23 0.32
N ASN A 342 7.15 -13.16 -0.97
CA ASN A 342 8.56 -13.27 -1.40
C ASN A 342 9.06 -12.13 -2.32
N LEU A 343 8.17 -11.41 -3.01
CA LEU A 343 8.54 -10.51 -4.12
C LEU A 343 7.81 -9.16 -4.12
N PHE A 344 6.83 -8.97 -3.24
CA PHE A 344 5.94 -7.82 -3.27
C PHE A 344 6.57 -6.58 -2.64
N GLY A 345 6.59 -5.49 -3.40
CA GLY A 345 6.93 -4.15 -2.92
C GLY A 345 5.66 -3.33 -2.68
N PRO A 346 5.30 -3.01 -1.42
CA PRO A 346 4.15 -2.17 -1.10
C PRO A 346 4.17 -0.83 -1.84
N ASN A 347 3.00 -0.32 -2.22
CA ASN A 347 2.77 0.95 -2.94
C ASN A 347 3.46 1.10 -4.32
N LYS A 348 4.17 0.09 -4.84
CA LYS A 348 4.88 0.16 -6.14
C LYS A 348 4.67 -1.05 -7.05
N ALA A 349 3.64 -1.86 -6.78
CA ALA A 349 3.38 -3.10 -7.49
C ALA A 349 2.05 -3.07 -8.27
N ILE A 350 2.10 -3.50 -9.52
CA ILE A 350 0.98 -3.54 -10.45
C ILE A 350 0.75 -4.98 -10.90
N PHE A 351 -0.50 -5.43 -10.88
CA PHE A 351 -0.90 -6.78 -11.24
C PHE A 351 -1.82 -6.72 -12.47
N ASN A 352 -1.36 -7.20 -13.62
CA ASN A 352 -2.17 -7.20 -14.84
C ASN A 352 -2.73 -8.59 -15.14
N PHE A 353 -4.06 -8.69 -15.14
CA PHE A 353 -4.82 -9.84 -15.63
C PHE A 353 -5.40 -9.53 -17.02
N SER A 354 -4.61 -9.79 -18.06
CA SER A 354 -4.96 -9.77 -19.49
C SER A 354 -6.01 -10.82 -19.90
N HIS A 355 -6.72 -11.41 -18.94
CA HIS A 355 -7.62 -12.54 -19.09
C HIS A 355 -8.79 -12.49 -18.09
N GLY A 356 -9.91 -13.12 -18.42
CA GLY A 356 -11.04 -13.27 -17.51
C GLY A 356 -12.11 -14.21 -18.06
N GLY A 357 -13.20 -14.39 -17.32
CA GLY A 357 -14.31 -15.23 -17.75
C GLY A 357 -15.60 -14.95 -16.99
N TYR A 358 -16.73 -15.35 -17.56
CA TYR A 358 -18.02 -15.26 -16.88
C TYR A 358 -18.13 -16.30 -15.76
N LYS A 359 -18.51 -15.83 -14.57
CA LYS A 359 -18.98 -16.63 -13.44
C LYS A 359 -20.45 -16.32 -13.18
N TYR A 360 -21.20 -17.30 -12.69
CA TYR A 360 -22.47 -17.05 -12.04
C TYR A 360 -22.20 -16.53 -10.62
N TYR A 361 -22.95 -15.52 -10.21
CA TYR A 361 -22.81 -14.81 -8.94
C TYR A 361 -24.20 -14.60 -8.35
N ASN A 362 -24.60 -15.42 -7.38
CA ASN A 362 -25.86 -15.21 -6.68
C ASN A 362 -25.67 -14.10 -5.62
N PRO A 363 -26.29 -12.91 -5.75
CA PRO A 363 -26.12 -11.81 -4.78
C PRO A 363 -26.77 -12.08 -3.41
N LYS A 364 -27.30 -13.29 -3.18
CA LYS A 364 -27.77 -13.79 -1.88
C LYS A 364 -26.84 -14.84 -1.24
N GLU A 365 -25.87 -15.37 -1.99
CA GLU A 365 -24.84 -16.26 -1.44
C GLU A 365 -23.65 -15.41 -1.00
N ILE A 366 -23.31 -15.49 0.29
CA ILE A 366 -22.02 -15.00 0.76
C ILE A 366 -20.97 -15.98 0.24
N ILE A 367 -20.11 -15.54 -0.68
CA ILE A 367 -18.99 -16.34 -1.14
C ILE A 367 -17.89 -16.31 -0.06
N LYS A 368 -18.11 -17.02 1.06
CA LYS A 368 -17.02 -17.39 1.97
C LYS A 368 -15.97 -18.15 1.14
N TYR A 369 -14.69 -17.81 1.32
CA TYR A 369 -13.52 -18.51 0.79
C TYR A 369 -13.17 -18.30 -0.72
N ASP A 370 -13.50 -17.16 -1.33
CA ASP A 370 -12.95 -16.79 -2.66
C ASP A 370 -11.52 -16.27 -2.55
N ARG A 371 -10.53 -17.17 -2.58
CA ARG A 371 -9.11 -16.80 -2.48
C ARG A 371 -8.57 -15.94 -3.64
N GLU A 372 -9.23 -15.89 -4.80
CA GLU A 372 -8.85 -14.92 -5.85
C GLU A 372 -9.20 -13.51 -5.39
N TYR A 373 -10.41 -13.31 -4.88
CA TYR A 373 -10.88 -12.04 -4.34
C TYR A 373 -10.11 -11.62 -3.07
N GLU A 374 -9.98 -12.53 -2.11
CA GLU A 374 -9.36 -12.22 -0.81
C GLU A 374 -7.88 -11.83 -0.94
N LEU A 375 -7.13 -12.41 -1.89
CA LEU A 375 -5.74 -12.03 -2.16
C LEU A 375 -5.62 -10.71 -2.92
N ILE A 376 -6.52 -10.43 -3.86
CA ILE A 376 -6.61 -9.11 -4.51
C ILE A 376 -6.81 -8.03 -3.45
N ASN A 377 -7.83 -8.19 -2.60
CA ASN A 377 -8.16 -7.22 -1.56
C ASN A 377 -7.05 -7.08 -0.49
N ALA A 378 -6.30 -8.14 -0.18
CA ALA A 378 -5.15 -8.07 0.72
C ALA A 378 -3.99 -7.28 0.09
N LEU A 379 -3.64 -7.55 -1.16
CA LEU A 379 -2.58 -6.85 -1.89
C LEU A 379 -2.94 -5.37 -2.14
N THR A 380 -4.19 -5.06 -2.49
CA THR A 380 -4.64 -3.67 -2.68
C THR A 380 -4.58 -2.84 -1.40
N LYS A 381 -4.81 -3.43 -0.22
CA LYS A 381 -4.60 -2.76 1.08
C LYS A 381 -3.13 -2.39 1.34
N GLU A 382 -2.20 -3.12 0.77
CA GLU A 382 -0.75 -2.86 0.85
C GLU A 382 -0.25 -2.03 -0.37
N GLY A 383 -1.16 -1.40 -1.11
CA GLY A 383 -0.83 -0.48 -2.20
C GLY A 383 -0.57 -1.14 -3.56
N ALA A 384 -1.08 -2.36 -3.80
CA ALA A 384 -1.11 -2.95 -5.13
C ALA A 384 -2.21 -2.32 -6.01
N ILE A 385 -1.96 -2.18 -7.31
CA ILE A 385 -2.98 -1.80 -8.30
C ILE A 385 -3.24 -2.97 -9.26
N PHE A 386 -4.49 -3.44 -9.33
CA PHE A 386 -4.89 -4.50 -10.26
C PHE A 386 -5.56 -3.94 -11.51
N LEU A 387 -5.00 -4.24 -12.69
CA LEU A 387 -5.62 -3.97 -14.00
C LEU A 387 -6.16 -5.27 -14.59
N THR A 388 -7.35 -5.20 -15.20
CA THR A 388 -8.06 -6.38 -15.68
C THR A 388 -8.76 -6.14 -17.02
N ALA A 389 -8.67 -7.13 -17.92
CA ALA A 389 -9.36 -7.10 -19.20
C ALA A 389 -10.89 -7.29 -19.04
N ALA A 390 -11.70 -6.44 -19.69
CA ALA A 390 -13.16 -6.58 -19.69
C ALA A 390 -13.67 -7.82 -20.46
N GLY A 391 -12.86 -8.36 -21.38
CA GLY A 391 -13.16 -9.53 -22.21
C GLY A 391 -13.61 -9.19 -23.62
N ASN A 392 -13.40 -10.15 -24.53
CA ASN A 392 -13.64 -10.03 -25.97
C ASN A 392 -14.84 -10.92 -26.33
N SER A 393 -16.06 -10.43 -26.14
CA SER A 393 -17.29 -11.20 -26.39
C SER A 393 -18.52 -10.35 -26.71
N SER A 394 -18.36 -9.05 -27.01
CA SER A 394 -19.44 -8.09 -27.32
C SER A 394 -20.55 -7.96 -26.26
N ASN A 395 -20.32 -8.44 -25.04
CA ASN A 395 -21.34 -8.60 -24.00
C ASN A 395 -21.25 -7.52 -22.90
N LEU A 396 -22.28 -7.44 -22.06
CA LEU A 396 -22.18 -6.68 -20.82
C LEU A 396 -21.30 -7.42 -19.79
N VAL A 397 -20.40 -6.71 -19.10
CA VAL A 397 -19.56 -7.31 -18.05
C VAL A 397 -20.39 -7.76 -16.83
N ILE A 398 -21.57 -7.16 -16.62
CA ILE A 398 -22.59 -7.60 -15.67
C ILE A 398 -23.88 -7.87 -16.47
N VAL A 399 -24.43 -9.09 -16.37
CA VAL A 399 -25.66 -9.50 -17.06
C VAL A 399 -26.74 -9.79 -16.03
N GLU A 400 -27.37 -8.72 -15.54
CA GLU A 400 -28.30 -8.69 -14.39
C GLU A 400 -29.35 -9.83 -14.45
N ASN A 401 -30.05 -9.98 -15.58
CA ASN A 401 -31.08 -11.01 -15.81
C ASN A 401 -30.63 -12.48 -15.63
N SER A 402 -29.32 -12.73 -15.58
CA SER A 402 -28.75 -14.08 -15.48
C SER A 402 -27.82 -14.28 -14.29
N ASN A 403 -27.68 -13.26 -13.43
CA ASN A 403 -26.69 -13.23 -12.34
C ASN A 403 -25.24 -13.52 -12.81
N ARG A 404 -24.91 -13.27 -14.09
CA ARG A 404 -23.56 -13.50 -14.62
C ARG A 404 -22.70 -12.24 -14.51
N ARG A 405 -21.44 -12.42 -14.12
CA ARG A 405 -20.43 -11.37 -13.97
C ARG A 405 -19.10 -11.81 -14.61
N PHE A 406 -18.44 -10.92 -15.34
CA PHE A 406 -17.10 -11.17 -15.88
C PHE A 406 -16.05 -10.90 -14.81
N ARG A 407 -15.22 -11.88 -14.47
CA ARG A 407 -14.20 -11.77 -13.42
C ARG A 407 -12.80 -12.12 -13.96
N PRO A 408 -11.73 -11.45 -13.48
CA PRO A 408 -11.69 -10.57 -12.31
C PRO A 408 -12.33 -9.18 -12.48
N CYS A 409 -12.42 -8.62 -13.70
CA CYS A 409 -13.03 -7.31 -14.04
C CYS A 409 -14.04 -6.71 -13.03
N THR A 410 -15.16 -7.40 -12.75
CA THR A 410 -16.25 -6.87 -11.90
C THR A 410 -16.03 -7.06 -10.39
N SER A 411 -14.78 -7.14 -9.93
CA SER A 411 -14.40 -7.23 -8.51
C SER A 411 -14.10 -5.83 -7.94
N GLU A 412 -14.38 -5.60 -6.65
CA GLU A 412 -14.34 -4.24 -6.08
C GLU A 412 -12.96 -3.59 -6.19
N ASP A 413 -11.90 -4.32 -5.83
CA ASP A 413 -10.52 -3.83 -5.74
C ASP A 413 -9.70 -3.99 -7.06
N THR A 414 -10.36 -4.19 -8.20
CA THR A 414 -9.73 -4.25 -9.55
C THR A 414 -10.21 -3.13 -10.46
N ILE A 415 -9.33 -2.49 -11.23
CA ILE A 415 -9.72 -1.59 -12.32
C ILE A 415 -10.01 -2.41 -13.58
N CYS A 416 -11.21 -2.31 -14.13
CA CYS A 416 -11.58 -3.02 -15.35
C CYS A 416 -11.48 -2.15 -16.61
N VAL A 417 -10.78 -2.66 -17.62
CA VAL A 417 -10.40 -1.96 -18.85
C VAL A 417 -11.12 -2.52 -20.07
N GLY A 418 -11.95 -1.69 -20.70
CA GLY A 418 -12.61 -1.96 -21.99
C GLY A 418 -11.79 -1.49 -23.19
N GLY A 419 -12.19 -1.91 -24.39
CA GLY A 419 -11.54 -1.58 -25.66
C GLY A 419 -12.28 -0.53 -26.47
N VAL A 420 -11.56 0.50 -26.95
CA VAL A 420 -12.01 1.34 -28.08
C VAL A 420 -11.39 0.88 -29.39
N ALA A 421 -12.15 0.98 -30.48
CA ALA A 421 -11.72 0.57 -31.80
C ALA A 421 -10.50 1.40 -32.26
N VAL A 422 -9.59 0.75 -32.98
CA VAL A 422 -8.44 1.41 -33.64
C VAL A 422 -8.35 0.85 -35.06
N ASN A 423 -8.16 1.72 -36.05
CA ASN A 423 -7.94 1.30 -37.43
C ASN A 423 -6.55 1.72 -37.93
N TYR A 424 -5.66 0.73 -38.08
CA TYR A 424 -4.30 0.91 -38.59
C TYR A 424 -4.21 1.04 -40.13
N GLU A 425 -5.35 1.06 -40.84
CA GLU A 425 -5.40 1.52 -42.25
C GLU A 425 -5.12 3.04 -42.38
N TYR A 426 -5.24 3.79 -41.28
CA TYR A 426 -5.03 5.24 -41.22
C TYR A 426 -3.81 5.57 -40.37
N SER A 427 -3.12 6.68 -40.69
CA SER A 427 -2.01 7.22 -39.90
C SER A 427 -2.47 8.19 -38.81
N TYR A 428 -3.71 8.07 -38.35
CA TYR A 428 -4.29 8.91 -37.29
C TYR A 428 -5.49 8.21 -36.66
N PHE A 429 -5.85 8.58 -35.44
CA PHE A 429 -7.02 8.02 -34.76
C PHE A 429 -8.32 8.55 -35.39
N THR A 430 -9.13 7.66 -35.98
CA THR A 430 -10.29 8.07 -36.81
C THR A 430 -11.55 8.37 -36.02
N GLU A 431 -11.94 7.48 -35.09
CA GLU A 431 -13.22 7.59 -34.38
C GLU A 431 -13.15 6.99 -32.96
N TYR A 432 -13.60 7.74 -31.96
CA TYR A 432 -13.76 7.26 -30.58
C TYR A 432 -15.04 6.44 -30.45
N ILE A 433 -14.96 5.13 -30.70
CA ILE A 433 -16.07 4.17 -30.57
C ILE A 433 -15.59 2.96 -29.79
N VAL A 434 -16.42 2.41 -28.90
CA VAL A 434 -16.13 1.11 -28.26
C VAL A 434 -16.01 0.00 -29.32
N ASP A 435 -14.97 -0.84 -29.24
CA ASP A 435 -14.74 -1.89 -30.23
C ASP A 435 -15.89 -2.92 -30.22
N GLU A 436 -16.29 -3.44 -31.37
CA GLU A 436 -17.45 -4.34 -31.48
C GLU A 436 -17.25 -5.65 -30.70
N GLU A 437 -16.02 -6.16 -30.60
CA GLU A 437 -15.70 -7.35 -29.80
C GLU A 437 -15.58 -7.03 -28.30
N SER A 438 -15.33 -5.78 -27.90
CA SER A 438 -15.14 -5.44 -26.49
C SER A 438 -16.42 -5.64 -25.68
N ASN A 439 -16.29 -6.31 -24.54
CA ASN A 439 -17.29 -6.23 -23.48
C ASN A 439 -17.36 -4.79 -22.92
N ARG A 440 -18.51 -4.42 -22.32
CA ARG A 440 -18.82 -3.04 -21.90
C ARG A 440 -19.84 -2.98 -20.75
N GLY A 441 -20.16 -1.78 -20.25
CA GLY A 441 -21.27 -1.55 -19.31
C GLY A 441 -20.85 -1.08 -17.91
N LYS A 442 -21.83 -1.00 -16.98
CA LYS A 442 -21.74 -0.40 -15.62
C LYS A 442 -20.52 -0.80 -14.76
N GLY A 443 -19.89 -1.95 -15.05
CA GLY A 443 -18.76 -2.54 -14.30
C GLY A 443 -17.42 -2.57 -15.06
N VAL A 444 -17.30 -1.87 -16.18
CA VAL A 444 -16.01 -1.38 -16.68
C VAL A 444 -15.71 -0.07 -15.94
N ASP A 445 -14.45 0.27 -15.70
CA ASP A 445 -14.04 1.53 -15.05
C ASP A 445 -13.47 2.53 -16.09
N ILE A 446 -12.65 2.06 -17.03
CA ILE A 446 -11.97 2.90 -18.05
C ILE A 446 -11.86 2.15 -19.39
N TYR A 447 -11.65 2.87 -20.49
CA TYR A 447 -11.40 2.30 -21.81
C TYR A 447 -10.02 2.67 -22.34
N ALA A 448 -9.45 1.82 -23.20
CA ALA A 448 -8.16 2.01 -23.87
C ALA A 448 -8.17 1.37 -25.27
N PRO A 449 -7.21 1.69 -26.16
CA PRO A 449 -7.03 1.02 -27.45
C PRO A 449 -7.23 -0.51 -27.41
N TYR A 450 -8.15 -1.03 -28.22
CA TYR A 450 -8.39 -2.47 -28.38
C TYR A 450 -7.34 -3.15 -29.28
N LYS A 451 -6.64 -2.37 -30.12
CA LYS A 451 -5.62 -2.90 -31.05
C LYS A 451 -4.30 -2.13 -30.91
N VAL A 452 -3.21 -2.87 -30.79
CA VAL A 452 -1.85 -2.38 -30.57
C VAL A 452 -0.90 -2.90 -31.65
N SER A 453 0.16 -2.16 -31.95
CA SER A 453 1.19 -2.57 -32.92
C SER A 453 2.52 -2.76 -32.20
N ILE A 454 3.02 -4.00 -32.21
CA ILE A 454 4.08 -4.46 -31.30
C ILE A 454 5.17 -5.25 -32.01
N ASN A 455 6.37 -5.21 -31.42
CA ASN A 455 7.51 -6.03 -31.81
C ASN A 455 7.74 -7.13 -30.76
N TYR A 456 8.08 -8.36 -31.16
CA TYR A 456 8.30 -9.49 -30.24
C TYR A 456 8.96 -10.69 -30.96
N ASN A 457 9.40 -11.70 -30.22
CA ASN A 457 9.72 -13.01 -30.78
C ASN A 457 8.45 -13.89 -30.79
N ASP A 458 8.09 -14.46 -31.94
CA ASP A 458 6.98 -15.42 -32.02
C ASP A 458 7.29 -16.78 -31.35
N ILE A 459 6.31 -17.68 -31.27
CA ILE A 459 6.51 -19.02 -30.69
C ILE A 459 7.64 -19.85 -31.33
N TYR A 460 8.10 -19.53 -32.54
CA TYR A 460 9.23 -20.21 -33.17
C TYR A 460 10.58 -19.54 -32.85
N GLY A 461 10.56 -18.31 -32.34
CA GLY A 461 11.73 -17.47 -32.09
C GLY A 461 12.05 -16.54 -33.25
N ASN A 462 11.13 -16.31 -34.19
CA ASN A 462 11.31 -15.31 -35.23
C ASN A 462 11.00 -13.93 -34.65
N ALA A 463 11.89 -12.96 -34.87
CA ALA A 463 11.58 -11.57 -34.59
C ALA A 463 10.42 -11.08 -35.49
N LYS A 464 9.50 -10.36 -34.87
CA LYS A 464 8.31 -9.76 -35.47
C LYS A 464 8.33 -8.26 -35.26
N SER A 465 7.85 -7.51 -36.23
CA SER A 465 7.83 -6.04 -36.18
C SER A 465 6.52 -5.49 -36.70
N ASN A 466 5.97 -4.49 -36.01
CA ASN A 466 4.68 -3.84 -36.31
C ASN A 466 3.48 -4.80 -36.44
N GLU A 467 3.52 -5.98 -35.79
CA GLU A 467 2.40 -6.93 -35.81
C GLU A 467 1.21 -6.37 -35.02
N ILE A 468 0.02 -6.41 -35.61
CA ILE A 468 -1.21 -5.94 -34.95
C ILE A 468 -1.74 -7.02 -34.01
N ALA A 469 -1.74 -6.73 -32.72
CA ALA A 469 -2.43 -7.51 -31.69
C ALA A 469 -3.75 -6.84 -31.31
N PHE A 470 -4.76 -7.62 -30.95
CA PHE A 470 -6.11 -7.12 -30.65
C PHE A 470 -6.75 -7.86 -29.47
N GLY A 471 -7.55 -7.14 -28.68
CA GLY A 471 -8.16 -7.63 -27.47
C GLY A 471 -8.10 -6.64 -26.30
N THR A 472 -9.08 -6.72 -25.39
CA THR A 472 -9.01 -6.08 -24.06
C THR A 472 -7.82 -6.60 -23.23
N SER A 473 -7.27 -7.75 -23.62
CA SER A 473 -5.98 -8.29 -23.18
C SER A 473 -4.78 -7.38 -23.49
N PHE A 474 -4.90 -6.45 -24.45
CA PHE A 474 -3.90 -5.42 -24.76
C PHE A 474 -4.31 -4.03 -24.25
N SER A 475 -5.62 -3.76 -24.14
CA SER A 475 -6.12 -2.56 -23.46
C SER A 475 -5.71 -2.51 -21.98
N SER A 476 -5.83 -3.63 -21.27
CA SER A 476 -5.45 -3.77 -19.84
C SER A 476 -3.96 -3.46 -19.55
N PRO A 477 -2.97 -4.09 -20.21
CA PRO A 477 -1.56 -3.80 -19.98
C PRO A 477 -1.15 -2.39 -20.43
N LEU A 478 -1.82 -1.82 -21.42
CA LEU A 478 -1.57 -0.42 -21.84
C LEU A 478 -1.90 0.56 -20.70
N VAL A 479 -3.05 0.37 -20.04
CA VAL A 479 -3.40 1.13 -18.82
C VAL A 479 -2.43 0.80 -17.68
N ALA A 480 -2.01 -0.46 -17.52
CA ALA A 480 -1.01 -0.83 -16.51
C ALA A 480 0.33 -0.10 -16.70
N GLY A 481 0.75 0.14 -17.95
CA GLY A 481 1.90 0.97 -18.27
C GLY A 481 1.68 2.44 -17.87
N VAL A 482 0.55 3.06 -18.24
CA VAL A 482 0.25 4.44 -17.83
C VAL A 482 0.23 4.59 -16.30
N VAL A 483 -0.42 3.66 -15.60
CA VAL A 483 -0.40 3.59 -14.12
C VAL A 483 1.03 3.52 -13.57
N ALA A 484 1.92 2.75 -14.20
CA ALA A 484 3.33 2.69 -13.79
C ALA A 484 4.04 4.03 -13.98
N THR A 485 3.80 4.74 -15.09
CA THR A 485 4.39 6.08 -15.32
C THR A 485 3.90 7.11 -14.31
N ILE A 486 2.65 7.03 -13.85
CA ILE A 486 2.10 7.90 -12.80
C ILE A 486 2.80 7.61 -11.46
N ILE A 487 2.96 6.34 -11.09
CA ILE A 487 3.61 5.93 -9.83
C ILE A 487 5.12 6.28 -9.84
N SER A 488 5.84 6.09 -10.96
CA SER A 488 7.27 6.43 -11.06
C SER A 488 7.53 7.93 -11.00
N GLU A 489 6.58 8.75 -11.44
CA GLU A 489 6.67 10.20 -11.33
C GLU A 489 6.33 10.66 -9.90
N ASN A 490 5.36 10.00 -9.27
CA ASN A 490 4.81 10.36 -7.96
C ASN A 490 5.26 9.43 -6.82
N LYS A 491 6.57 9.11 -6.74
CA LYS A 491 7.14 8.12 -5.78
C LYS A 491 6.86 8.38 -4.29
N ASN A 492 6.37 9.55 -3.91
CA ASN A 492 6.00 9.92 -2.54
C ASN A 492 4.52 9.58 -2.20
N ILE A 493 3.73 9.07 -3.16
CA ILE A 493 2.29 8.86 -3.01
C ILE A 493 1.97 7.38 -2.89
N ASN A 494 1.35 7.01 -1.76
CA ASN A 494 0.73 5.69 -1.59
C ASN A 494 -0.59 5.66 -2.36
N PHE A 495 -0.55 5.13 -3.59
CA PHE A 495 -1.74 4.90 -4.40
C PHE A 495 -2.46 3.61 -4.00
N ASN A 496 -3.79 3.66 -4.07
CA ASN A 496 -4.69 2.51 -4.03
C ASN A 496 -5.66 2.60 -5.24
N LYS A 497 -6.62 1.68 -5.37
CA LYS A 497 -7.58 1.71 -6.49
C LYS A 497 -8.28 3.07 -6.61
N GLU A 498 -8.82 3.61 -5.51
CA GLU A 498 -9.62 4.83 -5.56
C GLU A 498 -8.79 6.06 -5.93
N LYS A 499 -7.59 6.23 -5.34
CA LYS A 499 -6.68 7.33 -5.70
C LYS A 499 -6.21 7.22 -7.14
N MET A 500 -5.86 6.03 -7.60
CA MET A 500 -5.43 5.81 -8.98
C MET A 500 -6.58 6.07 -9.96
N LEU A 501 -7.78 5.54 -9.71
CA LEU A 501 -8.95 5.77 -10.58
C LEU A 501 -9.40 7.24 -10.56
N ALA A 502 -9.26 7.96 -9.44
CA ALA A 502 -9.49 9.40 -9.38
C ALA A 502 -8.46 10.19 -10.21
N TYR A 503 -7.18 9.84 -10.13
CA TYR A 503 -6.12 10.43 -10.96
C TYR A 503 -6.38 10.16 -12.45
N LEU A 504 -6.60 8.90 -12.83
CA LEU A 504 -6.95 8.47 -14.20
C LEU A 504 -8.24 9.11 -14.72
N ASN A 505 -9.17 9.49 -13.84
CA ASN A 505 -10.35 10.25 -14.21
C ASN A 505 -10.01 11.71 -14.53
N GLN A 506 -9.15 12.39 -13.76
CA GLN A 506 -8.78 13.79 -14.05
C GLN A 506 -7.95 13.94 -15.34
N ILE A 507 -7.07 12.98 -15.64
CA ILE A 507 -6.23 13.00 -16.84
C ILE A 507 -6.86 12.27 -18.05
N GLY A 508 -8.09 11.77 -17.94
CA GLY A 508 -8.72 10.98 -18.98
C GLY A 508 -9.62 11.83 -19.88
N LEU A 509 -9.85 11.39 -21.12
CA LEU A 509 -10.74 12.08 -22.04
C LEU A 509 -12.20 11.62 -21.80
N HIS A 510 -13.04 12.55 -21.34
CA HIS A 510 -14.43 12.31 -20.95
C HIS A 510 -15.43 12.38 -22.12
N ASP A 511 -16.46 11.54 -22.06
CA ASP A 511 -17.68 11.62 -22.89
C ASP A 511 -17.49 11.54 -24.43
N ILE A 512 -16.27 11.26 -24.90
CA ILE A 512 -15.95 11.16 -26.33
C ILE A 512 -16.31 9.80 -26.96
N ILE A 513 -16.44 8.72 -26.17
CA ILE A 513 -16.62 7.36 -26.69
C ILE A 513 -18.08 7.11 -27.07
N LYS A 514 -18.31 6.74 -28.32
CA LYS A 514 -19.63 6.38 -28.86
C LYS A 514 -19.89 4.87 -28.74
N GLY A 515 -21.16 4.46 -28.77
CA GLY A 515 -21.57 3.05 -28.76
C GLY A 515 -21.59 2.37 -27.38
N LEU A 516 -21.35 3.13 -26.30
CA LEU A 516 -21.50 2.66 -24.93
C LEU A 516 -22.99 2.60 -24.51
N PRO A 517 -23.40 1.62 -23.68
CA PRO A 517 -24.75 1.56 -23.14
C PRO A 517 -24.95 2.56 -21.99
N GLU A 518 -26.21 2.95 -21.74
CA GLU A 518 -26.58 3.89 -20.68
C GLU A 518 -26.05 3.44 -19.30
N GLY A 519 -25.39 4.36 -18.58
CA GLY A 519 -24.79 4.10 -17.27
C GLY A 519 -23.44 3.36 -17.28
N ALA A 520 -22.83 3.12 -18.45
CA ALA A 520 -21.39 2.83 -18.52
C ALA A 520 -20.57 4.13 -18.32
N PRO A 521 -19.40 4.09 -17.67
CA PRO A 521 -18.51 5.24 -17.65
C PRO A 521 -17.94 5.50 -19.06
N ASN A 522 -17.80 6.78 -19.41
CA ASN A 522 -17.29 7.24 -20.70
C ASN A 522 -15.96 7.97 -20.48
N LEU A 523 -14.90 7.18 -20.29
CA LEU A 523 -13.55 7.63 -19.95
C LEU A 523 -12.55 6.87 -20.82
N LEU A 524 -11.81 7.59 -21.65
CA LEU A 524 -10.64 7.06 -22.37
C LEU A 524 -9.37 7.38 -21.59
N ILE A 525 -8.46 6.40 -21.47
CA ILE A 525 -7.13 6.60 -20.91
C ILE A 525 -6.33 7.63 -21.70
N ASN A 526 -5.68 8.55 -20.98
CA ASN A 526 -4.56 9.36 -21.44
C ASN A 526 -3.54 9.41 -20.27
N ASN A 527 -2.27 9.76 -20.53
CA ASN A 527 -1.20 9.80 -19.53
C ASN A 527 -1.00 11.16 -18.83
N GLY A 528 -1.79 12.17 -19.18
CA GLY A 528 -1.70 13.55 -18.71
C GLY A 528 -1.35 14.56 -19.81
N ASN A 529 -0.91 14.13 -20.99
CA ASN A 529 -0.60 15.03 -22.10
C ASN A 529 -1.83 15.27 -23.00
N HIS A 530 -2.38 16.48 -22.96
CA HIS A 530 -3.53 16.90 -23.78
C HIS A 530 -3.19 17.92 -24.89
N ILE A 531 -1.96 17.93 -25.41
CA ILE A 531 -1.63 18.78 -26.57
C ILE A 531 -2.56 18.49 -27.76
N VAL A 532 -2.93 19.53 -28.50
CA VAL A 532 -3.55 19.44 -29.82
C VAL A 532 -3.01 20.57 -30.71
N TYR A 533 -3.04 20.37 -32.03
CA TYR A 533 -2.62 21.37 -33.00
C TYR A 533 -3.82 22.01 -33.71
N ASP A 534 -3.77 23.32 -33.93
CA ASP A 534 -4.75 24.03 -34.76
C ASP A 534 -4.55 23.77 -36.27
N ASN A 535 -5.30 24.46 -37.13
CA ASN A 535 -5.16 24.36 -38.59
C ASN A 535 -3.92 25.08 -39.17
N ASN A 536 -3.16 25.81 -38.36
CA ASN A 536 -1.92 26.50 -38.72
C ASN A 536 -0.67 25.75 -38.22
N GLY A 537 -0.84 24.74 -37.35
CA GLY A 537 0.24 24.04 -36.67
C GLY A 537 0.62 24.62 -35.30
N SER A 538 -0.14 25.60 -34.79
CA SER A 538 0.02 26.14 -33.43
C SER A 538 -0.38 25.08 -32.40
N ILE A 539 0.40 24.94 -31.33
CA ILE A 539 0.07 24.04 -30.21
C ILE A 539 -0.93 24.72 -29.25
N SER A 540 -1.83 23.92 -28.68
CA SER A 540 -2.76 24.33 -27.62
C SER A 540 -3.08 23.13 -26.73
N TRP A 541 -3.75 23.37 -25.61
CA TRP A 541 -4.09 22.35 -24.62
C TRP A 541 -5.60 22.09 -24.59
N ASP A 542 -6.02 20.87 -24.91
CA ASP A 542 -7.43 20.47 -24.96
C ASP A 542 -7.87 19.90 -23.60
N ASN A 543 -8.71 20.63 -22.87
CA ASN A 543 -9.14 20.35 -21.50
C ASN A 543 -8.01 20.53 -20.45
N PRO A 544 -7.99 21.65 -19.69
CA PRO A 544 -7.01 21.86 -18.64
C PRO A 544 -7.22 20.82 -17.54
N VAL A 545 -6.14 20.13 -17.19
CA VAL A 545 -6.08 19.35 -15.96
C VAL A 545 -6.22 20.34 -14.81
N ASP A 546 -7.18 20.12 -13.90
CA ASP A 546 -7.29 20.96 -12.71
C ASP A 546 -6.19 20.51 -11.73
N ASP A 547 -5.03 21.14 -11.85
CA ASP A 547 -3.86 20.87 -11.01
C ASP A 547 -4.17 21.04 -9.53
N GLN A 548 -5.08 21.96 -9.16
CA GLN A 548 -5.53 22.09 -7.77
C GLN A 548 -6.39 20.91 -7.34
N GLN A 549 -7.12 20.26 -8.24
CA GLN A 549 -7.78 18.97 -7.96
C GLN A 549 -6.81 17.78 -7.97
N ILE A 550 -5.77 17.75 -8.80
CA ILE A 550 -4.75 16.71 -8.72
C ILE A 550 -3.93 16.87 -7.44
N GLU A 551 -3.37 18.04 -7.14
CA GLU A 551 -2.75 18.35 -5.85
C GLU A 551 -3.70 18.03 -4.68
N LYS A 552 -5.02 18.23 -4.84
CA LYS A 552 -5.99 17.83 -3.82
C LYS A 552 -6.17 16.31 -3.71
N ILE A 553 -6.19 15.54 -4.80
CA ILE A 553 -6.24 14.06 -4.75
C ILE A 553 -4.93 13.48 -4.19
N ILE A 554 -3.82 14.19 -4.37
CA ILE A 554 -2.49 13.87 -3.85
C ILE A 554 -2.39 14.18 -2.34
N ASN A 555 -2.75 15.41 -1.93
CA ASN A 555 -2.54 15.94 -0.59
C ASN A 555 -3.72 15.73 0.37
N ASP A 556 -4.97 15.92 -0.08
CA ASP A 556 -6.13 15.50 0.69
C ASP A 556 -6.33 14.00 0.49
N ASN A 557 -6.22 13.24 1.58
CA ASN A 557 -7.01 12.02 1.68
C ASN A 557 -8.48 12.43 1.64
N VAL A 558 -9.13 12.39 0.47
CA VAL A 558 -10.58 12.61 0.33
C VAL A 558 -11.28 11.57 1.22
N PRO A 559 -11.80 11.95 2.40
CA PRO A 559 -11.85 11.02 3.53
C PRO A 559 -13.24 10.37 3.68
N TYR A 560 -14.04 10.49 2.63
CA TYR A 560 -15.35 9.90 2.48
C TYR A 560 -15.46 9.33 1.07
N VAL A 561 -16.05 8.15 0.95
CA VAL A 561 -16.09 7.39 -0.32
C VAL A 561 -17.54 7.23 -0.76
N TRP A 562 -17.84 7.71 -1.96
CA TRP A 562 -19.06 7.39 -2.68
C TRP A 562 -18.90 6.04 -3.37
N ARG A 563 -19.77 5.07 -3.04
CA ARG A 563 -19.73 3.71 -3.62
C ARG A 563 -20.97 3.49 -4.49
N LYS A 564 -20.78 3.03 -5.74
CA LYS A 564 -21.89 2.52 -6.58
C LYS A 564 -22.68 1.46 -5.81
N TRP A 565 -23.99 1.64 -5.66
CA TRP A 565 -24.78 0.77 -4.79
C TRP A 565 -24.93 -0.64 -5.40
N ASN A 566 -24.36 -1.64 -4.73
CA ASN A 566 -24.28 -3.02 -5.20
C ASN A 566 -25.46 -3.92 -4.76
N GLY A 567 -26.43 -3.36 -4.04
CA GLY A 567 -27.57 -4.09 -3.45
C GLY A 567 -27.47 -4.34 -1.93
N LEU A 568 -26.30 -4.05 -1.33
CA LEU A 568 -26.01 -4.09 0.11
C LEU A 568 -25.77 -2.68 0.66
N PHE A 569 -25.81 -2.54 1.98
CA PHE A 569 -25.47 -1.28 2.67
C PHE A 569 -24.32 -1.57 3.65
N PRO A 570 -23.11 -1.00 3.46
CA PRO A 570 -22.01 -1.10 4.42
C PRO A 570 -22.39 -0.51 5.78
N THR A 571 -21.76 -0.97 6.85
CA THR A 571 -21.99 -0.47 8.22
C THR A 571 -21.61 1.00 8.39
N ASN A 572 -20.58 1.46 7.68
CA ASN A 572 -20.08 2.84 7.71
C ASN A 572 -20.81 3.79 6.73
N VAL A 573 -22.06 3.47 6.35
CA VAL A 573 -22.91 4.33 5.52
C VAL A 573 -23.52 5.47 6.35
N VAL A 574 -23.49 6.70 5.82
CA VAL A 574 -24.10 7.85 6.52
C VAL A 574 -25.61 7.65 6.57
N SER A 575 -26.13 7.50 7.78
CA SER A 575 -27.50 7.09 8.04
C SER A 575 -28.09 7.75 9.28
N THR A 576 -29.43 7.74 9.38
CA THR A 576 -30.17 8.10 10.60
C THR A 576 -31.43 7.22 10.69
N ILE A 577 -32.04 7.17 11.88
CA ILE A 577 -33.32 6.51 12.11
C ILE A 577 -34.35 7.58 12.43
N ASN A 578 -35.32 7.75 11.54
CA ASN A 578 -36.39 8.72 11.71
C ASN A 578 -37.31 8.35 12.89
N SER A 579 -38.03 9.34 13.40
CA SER A 579 -39.06 9.19 14.44
C SER A 579 -40.22 8.26 14.08
N ASP A 580 -40.34 7.83 12.82
CA ASP A 580 -41.25 6.76 12.37
C ASP A 580 -40.59 5.38 12.22
N GLY A 581 -39.38 5.21 12.77
CA GLY A 581 -38.63 3.95 12.80
C GLY A 581 -37.94 3.56 11.49
N LYS A 582 -37.91 4.45 10.49
CA LYS A 582 -37.23 4.19 9.22
C LYS A 582 -35.76 4.57 9.27
N THR A 583 -34.88 3.62 8.96
CA THR A 583 -33.50 3.93 8.60
C THR A 583 -33.48 4.56 7.21
N ILE A 584 -32.92 5.78 7.11
CA ILE A 584 -32.63 6.46 5.85
C ILE A 584 -31.12 6.70 5.71
N LEU A 585 -30.62 6.60 4.48
CA LEU A 585 -29.18 6.72 4.15
C LEU A 585 -28.93 7.91 3.23
N VAL A 586 -27.74 8.48 3.22
CA VAL A 586 -27.33 9.44 2.18
C VAL A 586 -26.94 8.70 0.89
N GLY A 587 -27.49 9.16 -0.23
CA GLY A 587 -27.10 8.69 -1.57
C GLY A 587 -27.14 9.82 -2.60
N ARG A 588 -26.53 9.59 -3.77
CA ARG A 588 -26.53 10.53 -4.90
C ARG A 588 -26.64 9.81 -6.25
N ILE A 589 -27.05 10.53 -7.30
CA ILE A 589 -27.07 10.01 -8.68
C ILE A 589 -26.84 11.14 -9.69
N ALA A 590 -26.28 10.80 -10.85
CA ALA A 590 -26.23 11.68 -12.00
C ALA A 590 -27.64 11.83 -12.62
N TYR A 591 -28.10 13.06 -12.82
CA TYR A 591 -29.41 13.35 -13.40
C TYR A 591 -29.41 14.71 -14.11
N LYS A 592 -29.87 14.74 -15.37
CA LYS A 592 -30.02 15.96 -16.18
C LYS A 592 -28.79 16.88 -16.25
N ASN A 593 -27.58 16.30 -16.27
CA ASN A 593 -26.28 16.98 -16.36
C ASN A 593 -25.78 17.59 -15.03
N GLY A 594 -26.38 17.21 -13.89
CA GLY A 594 -25.81 17.43 -12.55
C GLY A 594 -25.69 16.10 -11.79
N ILE A 595 -25.03 16.13 -10.64
CA ILE A 595 -25.04 15.03 -9.66
C ILE A 595 -25.82 15.52 -8.43
N HIS A 596 -26.84 14.78 -8.00
CA HIS A 596 -27.73 15.23 -6.93
C HIS A 596 -27.83 14.22 -5.80
N CYS A 597 -27.60 14.69 -4.57
CA CYS A 597 -27.81 13.93 -3.35
C CYS A 597 -29.26 13.99 -2.84
N GLY A 598 -29.60 13.04 -1.99
CA GLY A 598 -30.89 12.87 -1.34
C GLY A 598 -30.84 11.73 -0.33
N TYR A 599 -32.00 11.14 0.01
CA TYR A 599 -32.07 10.01 0.94
C TYR A 599 -32.50 8.71 0.28
N ILE A 600 -31.99 7.59 0.81
CA ILE A 600 -32.43 6.24 0.46
C ILE A 600 -33.25 5.69 1.62
N ASP A 601 -34.52 5.35 1.39
CA ASP A 601 -35.32 4.56 2.35
C ASP A 601 -34.91 3.08 2.22
N THR A 602 -34.35 2.52 3.28
CA THR A 602 -33.79 1.15 3.29
C THR A 602 -34.82 0.05 3.08
N LYS A 603 -36.10 0.32 3.33
CA LYS A 603 -37.22 -0.63 3.19
C LYS A 603 -37.76 -0.65 1.77
N THR A 604 -37.78 0.49 1.09
CA THR A 604 -38.15 0.60 -0.33
C THR A 604 -36.97 0.37 -1.28
N ARG A 605 -35.73 0.53 -0.79
CA ARG A 605 -34.48 0.45 -1.56
C ARG A 605 -34.43 1.39 -2.76
N LYS A 606 -34.91 2.63 -2.58
CA LYS A 606 -34.87 3.69 -3.60
C LYS A 606 -34.12 4.92 -3.11
N LEU A 607 -33.24 5.50 -3.94
CA LEU A 607 -32.79 6.88 -3.75
C LEU A 607 -33.94 7.84 -4.12
N THR A 608 -34.14 8.86 -3.29
CA THR A 608 -35.13 9.92 -3.45
C THR A 608 -34.44 11.28 -3.45
N ILE A 609 -34.47 11.99 -4.59
CA ILE A 609 -33.90 13.35 -4.73
C ILE A 609 -35.01 14.40 -4.95
N SER A 610 -34.70 15.67 -4.73
CA SER A 610 -35.54 16.80 -5.17
C SER A 610 -34.95 17.45 -6.43
N TYR A 611 -35.80 17.71 -7.42
CA TYR A 611 -35.43 18.42 -8.65
C TYR A 611 -36.62 19.24 -9.17
N GLY A 612 -36.42 20.54 -9.44
CA GLY A 612 -37.43 21.37 -10.13
C GLY A 612 -38.82 21.41 -9.46
N HIS A 613 -38.87 21.52 -8.14
CA HIS A 613 -40.08 21.40 -7.28
C HIS A 613 -40.71 20.00 -7.18
N ASP A 614 -40.24 19.01 -7.94
CA ASP A 614 -40.69 17.62 -7.87
C ASP A 614 -39.75 16.74 -7.04
N THR A 615 -40.23 15.53 -6.75
CA THR A 615 -39.43 14.43 -6.18
C THR A 615 -39.18 13.39 -7.27
N ILE A 616 -37.97 12.85 -7.34
CA ILE A 616 -37.61 11.78 -8.29
C ILE A 616 -37.02 10.58 -7.53
N GLU A 617 -37.54 9.39 -7.82
CA GLU A 617 -37.14 8.12 -7.22
C GLU A 617 -36.33 7.27 -8.22
N PHE A 618 -35.22 6.67 -7.75
CA PHE A 618 -34.38 5.74 -8.53
C PHE A 618 -34.25 4.40 -7.81
N LYS A 619 -34.28 3.29 -8.55
CA LYS A 619 -34.21 1.91 -8.02
C LYS A 619 -32.81 1.31 -8.04
N ASP A 620 -31.95 1.81 -8.92
CA ASP A 620 -30.56 1.41 -9.11
C ASP A 620 -29.78 2.59 -9.73
N GLY A 621 -28.51 2.38 -10.09
CA GLY A 621 -27.66 3.39 -10.73
C GLY A 621 -27.16 4.51 -9.81
N PHE A 622 -27.61 4.54 -8.55
CA PHE A 622 -27.17 5.51 -7.55
C PHE A 622 -25.95 5.04 -6.75
N GLU A 623 -25.29 6.00 -6.11
CA GLU A 623 -24.18 5.80 -5.17
C GLU A 623 -24.64 6.06 -3.73
N ILE A 624 -24.01 5.38 -2.78
CA ILE A 624 -24.17 5.58 -1.33
C ILE A 624 -22.92 6.24 -0.75
N LEU A 625 -23.11 7.07 0.28
CA LEU A 625 -22.01 7.74 0.99
C LEU A 625 -21.51 6.88 2.15
N THR A 626 -20.24 6.52 2.14
CA THR A 626 -19.54 5.90 3.27
C THR A 626 -18.48 6.84 3.86
N ILE A 627 -18.42 6.94 5.18
CA ILE A 627 -17.44 7.75 5.92
C ILE A 627 -16.88 6.88 7.07
N PRO A 628 -15.58 6.94 7.42
CA PRO A 628 -15.08 6.34 8.66
C PRO A 628 -15.94 6.71 9.87
N SER A 629 -16.26 5.73 10.73
CA SER A 629 -17.17 5.97 11.86
C SER A 629 -16.59 7.01 12.82
N GLY A 630 -17.45 7.84 13.41
CA GLY A 630 -17.04 8.97 14.28
C GLY A 630 -16.49 10.21 13.54
N HIS A 631 -16.08 10.12 12.27
CA HIS A 631 -15.45 11.22 11.53
C HIS A 631 -16.42 12.16 10.78
N PHE A 632 -17.69 12.22 11.16
CA PHE A 632 -18.63 13.19 10.59
C PHE A 632 -19.59 13.75 11.64
N TYR A 633 -20.07 14.97 11.37
CA TYR A 633 -21.13 15.61 12.13
C TYR A 633 -21.98 16.53 11.25
N TRP A 634 -23.09 17.01 11.80
CA TRP A 634 -23.98 17.97 11.14
C TRP A 634 -23.72 19.37 11.73
N LYS A 635 -23.43 20.36 10.88
CA LYS A 635 -23.09 21.74 11.27
C LYS A 635 -24.09 22.70 10.65
N LYS A 636 -24.70 23.58 11.44
CA LYS A 636 -25.53 24.67 10.93
C LYS A 636 -24.63 25.79 10.41
N ILE A 637 -24.61 26.01 9.10
CA ILE A 637 -23.74 27.02 8.45
C ILE A 637 -24.63 28.08 7.79
N THR A 638 -24.28 29.34 7.98
CA THR A 638 -24.99 30.50 7.38
C THR A 638 -24.11 31.33 6.46
N ASN A 639 -22.79 31.11 6.47
CA ASN A 639 -21.82 31.72 5.55
C ASN A 639 -20.59 30.81 5.44
N LEU A 640 -20.08 30.55 4.23
CA LEU A 640 -18.87 29.73 4.02
C LEU A 640 -17.61 30.30 4.71
N THR A 641 -17.54 31.61 4.99
CA THR A 641 -16.44 32.20 5.76
C THR A 641 -16.41 31.78 7.25
N GLN A 642 -17.41 31.03 7.71
CA GLN A 642 -17.41 30.33 9.01
C GLN A 642 -16.64 29.00 8.96
N PHE A 643 -16.03 28.66 7.82
CA PHE A 643 -15.46 27.34 7.53
C PHE A 643 -14.02 27.48 7.02
N ASN A 644 -13.09 27.67 7.97
CA ASN A 644 -11.69 27.97 7.68
C ASN A 644 -10.73 27.26 8.68
N ASP A 645 -11.14 26.07 9.12
CA ASP A 645 -10.35 25.18 9.99
C ASP A 645 -9.65 24.11 9.13
N THR A 646 -8.38 23.82 9.39
CA THR A 646 -7.56 22.89 8.58
C THR A 646 -7.88 21.40 8.79
N GLU A 647 -8.94 21.08 9.53
CA GLU A 647 -9.32 19.71 9.92
C GLU A 647 -10.73 19.31 9.48
N ASP A 648 -11.58 20.27 9.13
CA ASP A 648 -12.99 20.08 8.76
C ASP A 648 -13.19 20.24 7.25
N VAL A 649 -14.04 19.41 6.64
CA VAL A 649 -14.35 19.45 5.20
C VAL A 649 -15.87 19.31 4.96
N ILE A 650 -16.47 20.24 4.22
CA ILE A 650 -17.87 20.12 3.76
C ILE A 650 -17.99 18.91 2.82
N VAL A 651 -18.87 17.96 3.14
CA VAL A 651 -19.05 16.76 2.33
C VAL A 651 -19.88 17.09 1.08
N ILE A 652 -19.23 17.01 -0.09
CA ILE A 652 -19.83 17.35 -1.37
C ILE A 652 -20.78 16.24 -1.84
N GLY A 653 -22.07 16.58 -1.91
CA GLY A 653 -23.17 15.72 -2.39
C GLY A 653 -23.27 15.59 -3.90
N GLY A 654 -22.66 16.52 -4.64
CA GLY A 654 -22.66 16.58 -6.10
C GLY A 654 -22.57 18.02 -6.61
N ASN A 655 -23.21 18.28 -7.74
CA ASN A 655 -23.20 19.57 -8.43
C ASN A 655 -24.52 19.83 -9.20
N GLU A 656 -24.88 21.09 -9.38
CA GLU A 656 -25.90 21.51 -10.35
C GLU A 656 -25.31 21.58 -11.77
N ASN A 657 -26.19 21.69 -12.76
CA ASN A 657 -25.88 21.72 -14.20
C ASN A 657 -24.93 22.87 -14.63
N ASN A 658 -24.75 23.89 -13.79
CA ASN A 658 -23.85 25.02 -14.02
C ASN A 658 -22.50 24.87 -13.29
N GLY A 659 -22.24 23.72 -12.66
CA GLY A 659 -21.03 23.46 -11.88
C GLY A 659 -21.10 23.87 -10.40
N ASN A 660 -22.17 24.53 -9.93
CA ASN A 660 -22.31 24.90 -8.51
C ASN A 660 -22.29 23.65 -7.63
N LYS A 661 -21.38 23.62 -6.63
CA LYS A 661 -21.20 22.47 -5.72
C LYS A 661 -22.36 22.39 -4.72
N LEU A 662 -22.85 21.17 -4.50
CA LEU A 662 -23.96 20.88 -3.61
C LEU A 662 -23.46 20.28 -2.29
N GLY A 663 -23.85 20.90 -1.17
CA GLY A 663 -23.69 20.32 0.17
C GLY A 663 -24.84 19.37 0.48
N ILE A 664 -24.55 18.26 1.16
CA ILE A 664 -25.60 17.37 1.69
C ILE A 664 -26.23 18.04 2.90
N THR A 665 -27.56 18.09 2.95
CA THR A 665 -28.28 18.69 4.07
C THR A 665 -29.12 17.71 4.86
N LYS A 666 -29.15 17.87 6.18
CA LYS A 666 -30.14 17.28 7.07
C LYS A 666 -31.26 18.30 7.32
N CYS A 667 -32.48 17.95 6.95
CA CYS A 667 -33.67 18.77 7.14
C CYS A 667 -34.67 18.06 8.07
N VAL A 668 -35.41 18.80 8.88
CA VAL A 668 -36.46 18.24 9.75
C VAL A 668 -37.83 18.74 9.30
N TYR A 669 -38.79 17.82 9.18
CA TYR A 669 -40.18 18.12 8.80
C TYR A 669 -41.14 17.23 9.58
N GLU A 670 -42.12 17.81 10.28
CA GLU A 670 -43.06 17.09 11.18
C GLU A 670 -42.34 16.15 12.16
N GLY A 671 -41.18 16.58 12.68
CA GLY A 671 -40.34 15.79 13.60
C GLY A 671 -39.61 14.59 12.98
N LYS A 672 -39.54 14.50 11.64
CA LYS A 672 -38.82 13.45 10.89
C LYS A 672 -37.66 14.05 10.12
N GLU A 673 -36.55 13.33 10.03
CA GLU A 673 -35.35 13.79 9.33
C GLU A 673 -35.41 13.38 7.85
N TYR A 674 -34.82 14.19 6.97
CA TYR A 674 -34.71 13.93 5.54
C TYR A 674 -33.38 14.47 5.02
N TYR A 675 -32.70 13.69 4.17
CA TYR A 675 -31.50 14.16 3.49
C TYR A 675 -31.82 14.83 2.15
N GLY A 676 -31.10 15.92 1.86
CA GLY A 676 -31.32 16.77 0.70
C GLY A 676 -30.05 17.45 0.23
N LYS A 677 -30.21 18.54 -0.53
CA LYS A 677 -29.12 19.33 -1.12
C LYS A 677 -29.26 20.83 -0.87
N VAL A 678 -28.13 21.54 -0.75
CA VAL A 678 -28.06 23.01 -0.79
C VAL A 678 -26.97 23.48 -1.76
N ASP A 679 -27.24 24.53 -2.53
CA ASP A 679 -26.22 25.22 -3.32
C ASP A 679 -25.29 26.01 -2.39
N LEU A 680 -24.03 25.58 -2.29
CA LEU A 680 -23.02 26.15 -1.41
C LEU A 680 -22.70 27.61 -1.73
N ASN A 681 -22.92 28.06 -2.97
CA ASN A 681 -22.73 29.46 -3.36
C ASN A 681 -23.83 30.39 -2.82
N SER A 682 -24.94 29.85 -2.28
CA SER A 682 -26.08 30.63 -1.79
C SER A 682 -26.45 30.39 -0.33
N LEU A 683 -26.30 29.15 0.17
CA LEU A 683 -26.74 28.68 1.50
C LEU A 683 -28.18 29.09 1.89
N LYS A 684 -29.04 29.38 0.92
CA LYS A 684 -30.32 30.08 1.17
C LYS A 684 -31.48 29.14 1.50
N TYR A 685 -31.55 28.00 0.83
CA TYR A 685 -32.61 26.99 1.00
C TYR A 685 -32.03 25.59 0.77
N ALA A 686 -32.36 24.66 1.66
CA ALA A 686 -32.12 23.23 1.46
C ALA A 686 -33.32 22.57 0.77
N TYR A 687 -33.08 21.70 -0.21
CA TYR A 687 -34.10 21.04 -1.04
C TYR A 687 -34.11 19.53 -0.78
N TYR A 688 -35.28 18.98 -0.44
CA TYR A 688 -35.46 17.55 -0.13
C TYR A 688 -36.80 17.02 -0.66
N GLY A 689 -36.87 15.73 -1.03
CA GLY A 689 -38.07 15.14 -1.61
C GLY A 689 -39.06 14.62 -0.56
N LEU A 690 -40.35 14.93 -0.66
CA LEU A 690 -41.37 14.40 0.26
C LEU A 690 -42.62 13.94 -0.49
N GLY A 691 -42.78 12.62 -0.62
CA GLY A 691 -43.80 12.05 -1.50
C GLY A 691 -43.60 12.54 -2.93
N LYS A 692 -44.66 13.01 -3.60
CA LYS A 692 -44.60 13.51 -4.98
C LYS A 692 -44.14 14.97 -5.14
N LYS A 693 -43.66 15.65 -4.09
CA LYS A 693 -43.22 17.06 -4.19
C LYS A 693 -41.88 17.31 -3.50
N GLY A 694 -41.03 18.09 -4.16
CA GLY A 694 -39.89 18.74 -3.54
C GLY A 694 -40.35 19.73 -2.47
N ARG A 695 -39.60 19.80 -1.38
CA ARG A 695 -39.78 20.72 -0.27
C ARG A 695 -38.53 21.58 -0.12
N VAL A 696 -38.70 22.76 0.46
CA VAL A 696 -37.62 23.66 0.87
C VAL A 696 -37.61 23.81 2.38
N SER A 697 -36.42 23.91 2.98
CA SER A 697 -36.24 24.35 4.36
C SER A 697 -35.24 25.51 4.43
N THR A 698 -35.52 26.49 5.28
CA THR A 698 -34.55 27.48 5.78
C THR A 698 -33.86 27.02 7.07
N ASP A 699 -34.33 25.91 7.65
CA ASP A 699 -33.77 25.31 8.87
C ASP A 699 -33.21 23.92 8.53
N TYR A 700 -31.88 23.83 8.47
CA TYR A 700 -31.14 22.65 8.05
C TYR A 700 -29.70 22.69 8.58
N GLU A 701 -29.04 21.55 8.55
CA GLU A 701 -27.62 21.38 8.86
C GLU A 701 -26.90 20.79 7.64
N ILE A 702 -25.61 21.08 7.47
CA ILE A 702 -24.76 20.54 6.39
C ILE A 702 -23.88 19.41 6.94
N LEU A 703 -23.67 18.35 6.15
CA LEU A 703 -22.78 17.25 6.53
C LEU A 703 -21.31 17.68 6.43
N ILE A 704 -20.60 17.60 7.56
CA ILE A 704 -19.19 17.91 7.70
C ILE A 704 -18.43 16.63 8.02
N TYR A 705 -17.35 16.39 7.28
CA TYR A 705 -16.30 15.46 7.68
C TYR A 705 -15.31 16.18 8.57
N THR A 706 -14.70 15.48 9.53
CA THR A 706 -13.55 16.01 10.28
C THR A 706 -12.45 14.97 10.49
N LYS A 707 -11.20 15.44 10.42
CA LYS A 707 -9.99 14.62 10.51
C LYS A 707 -9.87 13.90 11.87
N ASN A 708 -10.37 14.53 12.93
CA ASN A 708 -10.36 13.99 14.28
C ASN A 708 -11.76 13.41 14.63
N PRO A 709 -11.89 12.21 15.21
CA PRO A 709 -13.20 11.61 15.44
C PRO A 709 -14.02 12.42 16.45
N VAL A 710 -15.21 12.88 16.04
CA VAL A 710 -16.10 13.79 16.78
C VAL A 710 -16.56 13.19 18.12
N ASN A 711 -16.83 11.89 18.12
CA ASN A 711 -17.12 11.12 19.33
C ASN A 711 -16.48 9.72 19.17
N PRO A 712 -15.62 9.28 20.10
CA PRO A 712 -14.95 7.97 20.04
C PRO A 712 -15.92 6.77 20.18
N TYR A 713 -17.05 6.99 20.85
CA TYR A 713 -18.13 6.03 21.08
C TYR A 713 -19.46 6.80 21.18
N GLN A 714 -20.59 6.13 20.99
CA GLN A 714 -21.92 6.75 21.06
C GLN A 714 -22.92 5.88 21.81
N TRP A 715 -23.92 6.50 22.41
CA TRP A 715 -25.10 5.80 22.92
C TRP A 715 -26.24 6.03 21.91
N ILE A 716 -26.78 4.97 21.32
CA ILE A 716 -27.88 5.05 20.35
C ILE A 716 -29.16 4.46 20.92
N LYS A 717 -30.31 5.06 20.57
CA LYS A 717 -31.61 4.60 21.05
C LYS A 717 -31.99 3.24 20.44
N TRP A 718 -32.48 2.33 21.28
CA TRP A 718 -32.92 1.00 20.87
C TRP A 718 -34.01 1.04 19.79
N ASN A 719 -33.78 0.32 18.69
CA ASN A 719 -34.63 0.31 17.50
C ASN A 719 -35.25 -1.06 17.18
N GLY A 720 -34.99 -2.10 18.00
CA GLY A 720 -35.41 -3.49 17.77
C GLY A 720 -34.34 -4.39 17.13
N LYS A 721 -33.19 -3.84 16.74
CA LYS A 721 -32.00 -4.56 16.25
C LYS A 721 -30.74 -4.13 16.99
N PHE A 722 -29.85 -5.09 17.25
CA PHE A 722 -28.52 -4.82 17.76
C PHE A 722 -27.61 -4.28 16.63
N PRO A 723 -26.80 -3.24 16.91
CA PRO A 723 -25.70 -2.82 16.05
C PRO A 723 -24.60 -3.89 15.96
N VAL A 724 -23.78 -3.82 14.92
CA VAL A 724 -22.62 -4.73 14.72
C VAL A 724 -21.42 -4.26 15.54
N ASP A 725 -21.37 -2.97 15.84
CA ASP A 725 -20.35 -2.23 16.62
C ASP A 725 -20.84 -1.94 18.06
N ALA A 726 -21.72 -2.78 18.60
CA ALA A 726 -22.22 -2.66 19.97
C ALA A 726 -21.27 -3.33 20.97
N VAL A 727 -21.06 -2.74 22.15
CA VAL A 727 -20.20 -3.36 23.16
C VAL A 727 -20.94 -4.52 23.82
N TYR A 728 -20.52 -5.77 23.55
CA TYR A 728 -21.16 -6.99 24.06
C TYR A 728 -20.21 -7.89 24.86
N ILE A 729 -20.74 -8.97 25.41
CA ILE A 729 -20.00 -10.13 25.91
C ILE A 729 -20.80 -11.43 25.73
N ASN A 730 -20.10 -12.53 25.41
CA ASN A 730 -20.70 -13.86 25.29
C ASN A 730 -20.37 -14.72 26.51
N ASN A 731 -21.41 -15.08 27.25
CA ASN A 731 -21.27 -15.75 28.54
C ASN A 731 -21.30 -17.28 28.43
N ASN A 732 -20.45 -17.94 29.21
CA ASN A 732 -20.21 -19.38 29.15
C ASN A 732 -20.05 -19.93 30.57
N PRO A 733 -21.15 -20.45 31.18
CA PRO A 733 -21.90 -21.55 30.57
C PRO A 733 -23.35 -21.26 30.16
N ASN A 734 -23.89 -20.05 30.37
CA ASN A 734 -25.31 -19.80 30.08
C ASN A 734 -25.65 -19.62 28.58
N GLY A 735 -24.64 -19.41 27.73
CA GLY A 735 -24.79 -19.30 26.27
C GLY A 735 -25.39 -17.99 25.77
N LYS A 736 -25.51 -16.96 26.64
CA LYS A 736 -26.15 -15.69 26.32
C LYS A 736 -25.17 -14.61 25.90
N THR A 737 -25.50 -13.90 24.83
CA THR A 737 -24.94 -12.59 24.51
C THR A 737 -25.64 -11.50 25.32
N PHE A 738 -24.85 -10.68 26.01
CA PHE A 738 -25.30 -9.44 26.63
C PHE A 738 -24.66 -8.24 25.96
N VAL A 739 -25.40 -7.13 25.83
CA VAL A 739 -24.93 -5.85 25.25
C VAL A 739 -24.98 -4.75 26.30
N VAL A 740 -24.01 -3.84 26.33
CA VAL A 740 -24.00 -2.67 27.23
C VAL A 740 -25.15 -1.74 26.85
N GLY A 741 -26.10 -1.56 27.77
CA GLY A 741 -27.22 -0.63 27.61
C GLY A 741 -27.42 0.29 28.81
N ARG A 742 -28.25 1.32 28.64
CA ARG A 742 -28.62 2.25 29.71
C ARG A 742 -30.03 2.82 29.54
N THR A 743 -30.59 3.37 30.61
CA THR A 743 -31.90 4.02 30.65
C THR A 743 -31.90 5.19 31.64
N THR A 744 -32.91 6.06 31.56
CA THR A 744 -33.30 6.91 32.69
C THR A 744 -34.14 6.13 33.71
N ASP A 745 -34.20 6.63 34.96
CA ASP A 745 -35.18 6.20 35.95
C ASP A 745 -36.62 6.68 35.62
N GLU A 746 -37.60 6.25 36.43
CA GLU A 746 -39.02 6.60 36.26
C GLU A 746 -39.34 8.09 36.41
N ASN A 747 -38.47 8.86 37.06
CA ASN A 747 -38.60 10.31 37.23
C ASN A 747 -37.91 11.09 36.09
N GLY A 748 -37.10 10.41 35.27
CA GLY A 748 -36.27 11.01 34.23
C GLY A 748 -35.05 11.76 34.75
N ILE A 749 -34.58 11.46 35.98
CA ILE A 749 -33.52 12.23 36.66
C ILE A 749 -32.17 11.52 36.59
N GLY A 750 -32.07 10.31 37.15
CA GLY A 750 -30.86 9.49 37.08
C GLY A 750 -30.79 8.67 35.79
N ILE A 751 -29.57 8.38 35.34
CA ILE A 751 -29.26 7.48 34.23
C ILE A 751 -28.44 6.31 34.78
N TYR A 752 -28.78 5.07 34.42
CA TYR A 752 -28.15 3.85 34.92
C TYR A 752 -27.84 2.88 33.78
N SER A 753 -26.61 2.33 33.78
CA SER A 753 -26.19 1.29 32.84
C SER A 753 -26.41 -0.12 33.40
N GLY A 754 -26.57 -1.08 32.48
CA GLY A 754 -26.85 -2.48 32.73
C GLY A 754 -26.68 -3.34 31.47
N TYR A 755 -27.22 -4.55 31.49
CA TYR A 755 -27.10 -5.51 30.39
C TYR A 755 -28.38 -5.63 29.58
N VAL A 756 -28.29 -5.54 28.26
CA VAL A 756 -29.35 -5.91 27.32
C VAL A 756 -29.18 -7.37 26.94
N ASP A 757 -30.14 -8.20 27.31
CA ASP A 757 -30.21 -9.61 26.93
C ASP A 757 -30.68 -9.72 25.47
N VAL A 758 -29.85 -10.34 24.62
CA VAL A 758 -30.06 -10.34 23.14
C VAL A 758 -31.27 -11.15 22.71
N ASP A 759 -31.55 -12.26 23.40
CA ASP A 759 -32.69 -13.14 23.11
C ASP A 759 -34.02 -12.49 23.46
N THR A 760 -34.12 -11.96 24.69
CA THR A 760 -35.35 -11.36 25.23
C THR A 760 -35.54 -9.91 24.80
N LYS A 761 -34.46 -9.24 24.37
CA LYS A 761 -34.42 -7.85 23.89
C LYS A 761 -34.80 -6.82 24.96
N LYS A 762 -34.43 -7.10 26.20
CA LYS A 762 -34.70 -6.24 27.37
C LYS A 762 -33.39 -5.79 28.01
N LEU A 763 -33.34 -4.53 28.43
CA LEU A 763 -32.32 -4.02 29.34
C LEU A 763 -32.71 -4.38 30.77
N THR A 764 -31.78 -4.97 31.53
CA THR A 764 -31.86 -5.08 32.99
C THR A 764 -30.85 -4.12 33.62
N ILE A 765 -31.31 -3.30 34.58
CA ILE A 765 -30.46 -2.46 35.43
C ILE A 765 -30.62 -2.82 36.92
N SER A 766 -29.65 -2.40 37.73
CA SER A 766 -29.84 -2.24 39.17
C SER A 766 -30.39 -0.83 39.46
N LEU A 767 -31.33 -0.70 40.40
CA LEU A 767 -31.72 0.61 40.94
C LEU A 767 -32.29 0.47 42.36
N ASN A 768 -31.85 1.32 43.29
CA ASN A 768 -32.37 1.41 44.67
C ASN A 768 -32.35 0.10 45.48
N GLY A 769 -31.56 -0.90 45.09
CA GLY A 769 -31.54 -2.23 45.72
C GLY A 769 -32.35 -3.31 44.98
N GLU A 770 -33.02 -2.97 43.88
CA GLU A 770 -33.90 -3.85 43.11
C GLU A 770 -33.41 -4.05 41.65
N GLU A 771 -33.86 -5.13 41.01
CA GLU A 771 -33.67 -5.37 39.58
C GLU A 771 -34.82 -4.72 38.79
N ILE A 772 -34.51 -3.89 37.79
CA ILE A 772 -35.51 -3.30 36.90
C ILE A 772 -35.28 -3.75 35.46
N VAL A 773 -36.30 -4.36 34.86
CA VAL A 773 -36.26 -4.96 33.51
C VAL A 773 -37.15 -4.17 32.54
N ILE A 774 -36.56 -3.71 31.43
CA ILE A 774 -37.13 -2.68 30.54
C ILE A 774 -37.11 -3.18 29.10
N ASP A 775 -38.28 -3.17 28.43
CA ASP A 775 -38.43 -3.70 27.06
C ASP A 775 -38.40 -2.63 25.94
N LYS A 776 -38.42 -1.34 26.31
CA LYS A 776 -38.50 -0.18 25.39
C LYS A 776 -37.80 1.04 26.00
N ASN A 777 -37.46 2.03 25.16
CA ASN A 777 -36.90 3.33 25.56
C ASN A 777 -35.49 3.35 26.18
N PHE A 778 -34.73 2.25 26.09
CA PHE A 778 -33.31 2.22 26.47
C PHE A 778 -32.37 2.61 25.30
N GLU A 779 -31.09 2.81 25.62
CA GLU A 779 -29.99 3.06 24.68
C GLU A 779 -28.95 1.92 24.74
N ILE A 780 -28.18 1.76 23.67
CA ILE A 780 -27.06 0.81 23.53
C ILE A 780 -25.76 1.58 23.27
N LEU A 781 -24.67 1.16 23.90
CA LEU A 781 -23.33 1.67 23.63
C LEU A 781 -22.74 1.06 22.35
N ILE A 782 -22.28 1.92 21.43
CA ILE A 782 -21.56 1.54 20.21
C ILE A 782 -20.21 2.24 20.09
N GLY A 783 -19.30 1.66 19.32
CA GLY A 783 -18.00 2.20 18.95
C GLY A 783 -17.11 1.09 18.40
N SER A 784 -15.91 1.42 17.92
CA SER A 784 -15.03 0.39 17.34
C SER A 784 -14.44 -0.54 18.41
N ASP A 785 -14.83 -1.82 18.39
CA ASP A 785 -14.44 -2.89 19.33
C ASP A 785 -12.95 -2.87 19.70
N ASN A 786 -12.09 -2.64 18.71
CA ASN A 786 -10.64 -2.64 18.83
C ASN A 786 -10.07 -1.47 19.65
N HIS A 787 -10.88 -0.47 20.01
CA HIS A 787 -10.53 0.63 20.93
C HIS A 787 -11.07 0.45 22.36
N PHE A 788 -12.06 -0.42 22.59
CA PHE A 788 -12.59 -0.66 23.94
C PHE A 788 -11.73 -1.67 24.72
N THR A 789 -11.56 -1.46 26.02
CA THR A 789 -10.89 -2.43 26.89
C THR A 789 -11.44 -2.36 28.32
N TRP A 790 -11.45 -3.50 29.01
CA TRP A 790 -11.84 -3.60 30.40
C TRP A 790 -10.61 -3.44 31.30
N LYS A 791 -10.71 -2.65 32.37
CA LYS A 791 -9.62 -2.42 33.34
C LYS A 791 -10.13 -2.62 34.76
N LYS A 792 -9.39 -3.37 35.59
CA LYS A 792 -9.57 -3.30 37.04
C LYS A 792 -9.12 -1.92 37.52
N MET A 793 -9.97 -1.24 38.27
CA MET A 793 -9.74 0.12 38.75
C MET A 793 -10.11 0.24 40.24
N ASN A 794 -9.47 1.17 40.92
CA ASN A 794 -9.78 1.60 42.28
C ASN A 794 -9.54 3.11 42.40
N VAL A 795 -9.86 3.71 43.56
CA VAL A 795 -9.75 5.18 43.80
C VAL A 795 -8.35 5.79 43.66
N ILE A 796 -7.28 4.97 43.56
CA ILE A 796 -5.91 5.45 43.30
C ILE A 796 -5.39 5.13 41.88
N THR A 797 -6.23 4.50 41.04
CA THR A 797 -5.85 4.12 39.67
C THR A 797 -5.83 5.33 38.75
N LYS A 798 -4.64 5.85 38.48
CA LYS A 798 -4.41 6.83 37.41
C LYS A 798 -4.36 6.12 36.06
N LEU A 799 -5.32 6.42 35.19
CA LEU A 799 -5.20 6.13 33.76
C LEU A 799 -4.22 7.13 33.13
N SER A 800 -3.51 6.72 32.07
CA SER A 800 -2.79 7.65 31.20
C SER A 800 -3.77 8.41 30.30
N ASP A 801 -3.42 9.62 29.88
CA ASP A 801 -4.28 10.57 29.16
C ASP A 801 -5.02 9.98 27.93
N ASN A 802 -4.39 9.01 27.24
CA ASN A 802 -4.95 8.28 26.08
C ASN A 802 -6.09 7.29 26.42
N TYR A 803 -6.46 7.11 27.70
CA TYR A 803 -7.55 6.25 28.15
C TYR A 803 -8.67 7.04 28.86
N LYS A 804 -9.90 6.90 28.37
CA LYS A 804 -11.09 7.59 28.88
C LYS A 804 -12.11 6.59 29.43
N VAL A 805 -12.60 6.80 30.65
CA VAL A 805 -13.63 5.94 31.27
C VAL A 805 -14.98 6.13 30.58
N ILE A 806 -15.67 5.04 30.27
CA ILE A 806 -17.05 5.11 29.77
C ILE A 806 -18.00 5.37 30.94
N ILE A 807 -18.46 6.62 31.05
CA ILE A 807 -19.56 6.99 31.95
C ILE A 807 -20.87 6.43 31.40
N GLY A 808 -21.41 5.43 32.08
CA GLY A 808 -22.68 4.78 31.76
C GLY A 808 -23.90 5.52 32.31
N GLY A 809 -23.71 6.33 33.36
CA GLY A 809 -24.81 6.96 34.08
C GLY A 809 -24.41 8.07 35.04
N ILE A 810 -25.43 8.66 35.67
CA ILE A 810 -25.28 9.68 36.73
C ILE A 810 -26.50 9.59 37.66
N ASP A 811 -26.33 9.78 38.97
CA ASP A 811 -27.46 9.82 39.90
C ASP A 811 -28.11 11.22 40.02
N SER A 812 -29.19 11.32 40.79
CA SER A 812 -29.90 12.57 41.06
C SER A 812 -29.13 13.58 41.93
N ASN A 813 -27.96 13.21 42.45
CA ASN A 813 -27.04 14.08 43.20
C ASN A 813 -25.87 14.57 42.32
N GLY A 814 -25.71 14.02 41.11
CA GLY A 814 -24.61 14.31 40.19
C GLY A 814 -23.44 13.32 40.25
N ASN A 815 -23.53 12.24 41.02
CA ASN A 815 -22.48 11.24 41.15
C ASN A 815 -22.35 10.44 39.84
N GLN A 816 -21.16 10.42 39.23
CA GLN A 816 -20.93 9.69 37.99
C GLN A 816 -20.80 8.18 38.19
N PHE A 817 -21.41 7.43 37.27
CA PHE A 817 -21.29 5.98 37.21
C PHE A 817 -20.54 5.51 35.96
N GLY A 818 -19.47 4.75 36.15
CA GLY A 818 -18.77 4.05 35.07
C GLY A 818 -19.49 2.76 34.69
N VAL A 819 -19.43 2.36 33.41
CA VAL A 819 -19.91 1.04 32.97
C VAL A 819 -19.03 -0.04 33.59
N ALA A 820 -19.63 -0.96 34.35
CA ALA A 820 -18.94 -2.05 35.01
C ALA A 820 -19.28 -3.40 34.38
N LYS A 821 -18.29 -4.29 34.25
CA LYS A 821 -18.45 -5.73 33.97
C LYS A 821 -18.16 -6.49 35.26
N CYS A 822 -19.14 -7.22 35.75
CA CYS A 822 -19.10 -7.90 37.04
C CYS A 822 -19.20 -9.41 36.86
N ALA A 823 -18.33 -10.19 37.54
CA ALA A 823 -18.41 -11.64 37.54
C ALA A 823 -19.45 -12.13 38.57
N TYR A 824 -20.54 -12.78 38.11
CA TYR A 824 -21.56 -13.36 38.99
C TYR A 824 -22.05 -14.72 38.46
N ASP A 825 -22.20 -15.68 39.38
CA ASP A 825 -22.55 -17.09 39.10
C ASP A 825 -22.04 -17.68 37.77
N LYS A 826 -20.72 -17.61 37.56
CA LYS A 826 -20.02 -18.16 36.38
C LYS A 826 -20.31 -17.43 35.05
N ASN A 827 -20.88 -16.23 35.08
CA ASN A 827 -21.11 -15.39 33.91
C ASN A 827 -20.68 -13.93 34.17
N TYR A 828 -20.47 -13.12 33.12
CA TYR A 828 -20.31 -11.67 33.23
C TYR A 828 -21.62 -10.92 32.99
N TYR A 829 -21.90 -9.94 33.86
CA TYR A 829 -23.04 -9.04 33.73
C TYR A 829 -22.56 -7.59 33.61
N PHE A 830 -23.20 -6.81 32.76
CA PHE A 830 -22.99 -5.37 32.72
C PHE A 830 -23.86 -4.65 33.75
N GLY A 831 -23.28 -3.64 34.38
CA GLY A 831 -23.90 -2.83 35.42
C GLY A 831 -23.26 -1.46 35.49
N HIS A 832 -23.14 -0.94 36.71
CA HIS A 832 -22.54 0.36 36.94
C HIS A 832 -21.76 0.42 38.25
N THR A 833 -20.74 1.28 38.33
CA THR A 833 -19.93 1.51 39.54
C THR A 833 -19.79 3.01 39.83
N ASN A 834 -19.80 3.41 41.10
CA ASN A 834 -19.63 4.81 41.48
C ASN A 834 -18.15 5.23 41.32
N MET A 835 -17.90 6.25 40.50
CA MET A 835 -16.54 6.67 40.13
C MET A 835 -15.75 7.35 41.25
N GLU A 836 -16.40 7.86 42.31
CA GLU A 836 -15.72 8.48 43.45
C GLU A 836 -15.14 7.45 44.42
N ASN A 837 -15.78 6.27 44.54
CA ASN A 837 -15.41 5.26 45.54
C ASN A 837 -14.96 3.91 44.97
N LEU A 838 -15.31 3.57 43.72
CA LEU A 838 -14.94 2.35 43.00
C LEU A 838 -14.94 1.07 43.86
N LYS A 839 -15.93 0.95 44.74
CA LYS A 839 -15.96 -0.10 45.80
C LYS A 839 -16.54 -1.43 45.31
N TYR A 840 -17.46 -1.38 44.35
CA TYR A 840 -18.14 -2.51 43.72
C TYR A 840 -18.81 -2.05 42.42
N GLY A 841 -19.15 -3.00 41.55
CA GLY A 841 -20.13 -2.80 40.50
C GLY A 841 -21.49 -3.37 40.91
N SER A 842 -22.57 -2.59 40.76
CA SER A 842 -23.95 -3.00 41.02
C SER A 842 -24.60 -3.56 39.75
N ILE A 843 -25.21 -4.75 39.86
CA ILE A 843 -26.00 -5.42 38.82
C ILE A 843 -27.37 -5.82 39.38
N GLY A 844 -28.43 -5.72 38.57
CA GLY A 844 -29.76 -6.22 38.93
C GLY A 844 -29.89 -7.68 38.52
N ILE A 845 -30.18 -8.59 39.46
CA ILE A 845 -30.45 -10.01 39.19
C ILE A 845 -31.20 -10.67 40.37
N ASP A 846 -32.01 -11.69 40.09
CA ASP A 846 -32.88 -12.41 41.02
C ASP A 846 -33.96 -11.52 41.71
N ASN A 847 -34.41 -10.45 41.04
CA ASN A 847 -35.26 -9.39 41.58
C ASN A 847 -34.56 -8.47 42.61
N THR A 848 -33.22 -8.40 42.61
CA THR A 848 -32.42 -7.67 43.62
C THR A 848 -31.17 -7.03 43.04
N GLU A 849 -30.65 -5.99 43.70
CA GLU A 849 -29.27 -5.54 43.48
C GLU A 849 -28.26 -6.54 44.05
N LYS A 850 -27.23 -6.84 43.26
CA LYS A 850 -26.02 -7.54 43.66
C LYS A 850 -24.82 -6.62 43.52
N GLN A 851 -24.06 -6.44 44.60
CA GLN A 851 -22.84 -5.61 44.64
C GLN A 851 -21.60 -6.51 44.54
N ILE A 852 -20.89 -6.41 43.43
CA ILE A 852 -19.77 -7.31 43.07
C ILE A 852 -18.44 -6.57 43.24
N THR A 853 -17.54 -7.09 44.07
CA THR A 853 -16.23 -6.48 44.36
C THR A 853 -15.14 -6.86 43.36
N ASP A 854 -15.28 -7.96 42.62
CA ASP A 854 -14.41 -8.27 41.47
C ASP A 854 -15.11 -7.85 40.16
N PHE A 855 -14.81 -6.62 39.74
CA PHE A 855 -15.39 -5.98 38.56
C PHE A 855 -14.30 -5.25 37.76
N GLU A 856 -14.60 -5.01 36.49
CA GLU A 856 -13.76 -4.21 35.60
C GLU A 856 -14.57 -3.03 35.05
N VAL A 857 -13.92 -1.88 34.90
CA VAL A 857 -14.52 -0.67 34.32
C VAL A 857 -14.20 -0.63 32.84
N LEU A 858 -15.18 -0.24 32.02
CA LEU A 858 -14.98 -0.04 30.58
C LEU A 858 -14.22 1.27 30.34
N VAL A 859 -13.12 1.20 29.59
CA VAL A 859 -12.38 2.37 29.10
C VAL A 859 -12.19 2.31 27.59
N TYR A 860 -12.06 3.48 26.97
CA TYR A 860 -11.75 3.65 25.56
C TYR A 860 -10.29 4.09 25.39
N SER A 861 -9.58 3.44 24.46
CA SER A 861 -8.23 3.72 24.00
C SER A 861 -8.26 4.61 22.77
N GLU A 862 -7.39 5.62 22.65
CA GLU A 862 -7.27 6.37 21.39
C GLU A 862 -6.51 5.60 20.28
N ALA A 863 -6.10 4.34 20.51
CA ALA A 863 -5.43 3.47 19.54
C ALA A 863 -5.94 1.98 19.55
N PRO A 864 -5.88 1.25 18.40
CA PRO A 864 -6.57 -0.05 18.18
C PRO A 864 -5.79 -1.36 18.46
N VAL A 865 -6.51 -2.51 18.45
CA VAL A 865 -6.07 -3.92 18.75
C VAL A 865 -6.43 -4.95 17.60
N ILE A 866 -5.87 -6.18 17.57
CA ILE A 866 -5.65 -7.08 16.38
C ILE A 866 -6.07 -8.59 16.59
N PRO A 867 -6.44 -9.39 15.54
CA PRO A 867 -6.97 -10.80 15.61
C PRO A 867 -5.97 -12.01 15.38
N TYR A 868 -6.50 -13.25 15.20
CA TYR A 868 -5.83 -14.58 15.30
C TYR A 868 -5.05 -15.09 14.06
N GLN A 869 -4.05 -15.99 14.27
CA GLN A 869 -3.12 -16.47 13.22
C GLN A 869 -2.61 -17.92 13.46
N TRP A 870 -1.84 -18.44 12.50
CA TRP A 870 -0.94 -19.60 12.67
C TRP A 870 0.48 -19.11 12.41
N GLU A 871 1.44 -19.49 13.26
CA GLU A 871 2.80 -18.91 13.26
C GLU A 871 3.87 -20.03 13.35
N ASP A 872 5.08 -19.82 12.82
CA ASP A 872 6.16 -20.81 12.86
C ASP A 872 6.67 -21.05 14.29
N TRP A 873 6.79 -22.31 14.73
CA TRP A 873 7.29 -22.67 16.07
C TRP A 873 8.65 -22.03 16.44
N TYR A 874 9.49 -21.77 15.44
CA TYR A 874 10.81 -21.15 15.60
C TYR A 874 10.78 -19.73 16.20
N ASN A 875 9.62 -19.06 16.24
CA ASN A 875 9.40 -17.80 16.96
C ASN A 875 8.22 -17.94 17.92
N LEU A 876 8.42 -18.52 19.10
CA LEU A 876 7.39 -18.71 20.15
C LEU A 876 6.53 -17.44 20.37
N PRO A 877 5.24 -17.44 19.98
CA PRO A 877 4.38 -16.26 20.05
C PRO A 877 3.94 -15.91 21.48
N HIS A 878 3.36 -14.73 21.68
CA HIS A 878 2.88 -14.32 23.01
C HIS A 878 1.47 -14.81 23.38
N ASN A 879 0.82 -15.53 22.46
CA ASN A 879 -0.62 -15.79 22.52
C ASN A 879 -1.01 -17.12 21.83
N PHE A 880 -0.14 -18.14 21.92
CA PHE A 880 -0.46 -19.48 21.42
C PHE A 880 -1.43 -20.24 22.33
N ILE A 881 -2.22 -21.13 21.73
CA ILE A 881 -3.19 -21.95 22.47
C ILE A 881 -2.49 -23.14 23.12
N VAL A 882 -2.58 -23.18 24.46
CA VAL A 882 -2.13 -24.29 25.32
C VAL A 882 -3.34 -24.98 25.95
N THR A 883 -3.26 -26.29 26.13
CA THR A 883 -4.23 -27.09 26.89
C THR A 883 -3.52 -27.96 27.93
N ASP A 884 -4.14 -28.07 29.09
CA ASP A 884 -3.68 -28.91 30.19
C ASP A 884 -4.22 -30.35 29.99
N ASN A 885 -3.38 -31.36 30.20
CA ASN A 885 -3.79 -32.76 30.25
C ASN A 885 -3.97 -33.21 31.71
N PRO A 886 -4.93 -34.10 32.05
CA PRO A 886 -5.07 -34.65 33.41
C PRO A 886 -3.84 -35.36 34.01
N ASN A 887 -2.76 -35.60 33.25
CA ASN A 887 -1.45 -36.01 33.80
C ASN A 887 -0.62 -34.86 34.40
N GLY A 888 -0.96 -33.59 34.11
CA GLY A 888 -0.24 -32.39 34.54
C GLY A 888 0.78 -31.84 33.53
N GLU A 889 0.76 -32.31 32.28
CA GLU A 889 1.60 -31.81 31.19
C GLU A 889 0.84 -30.82 30.28
N ASN A 890 1.56 -29.80 29.82
CA ASN A 890 1.02 -28.73 28.99
C ASN A 890 1.39 -28.96 27.53
N TYR A 891 0.40 -28.98 26.65
CA TYR A 891 0.61 -29.15 25.21
C TYR A 891 0.02 -27.96 24.44
N ALA A 892 0.70 -27.52 23.38
CA ALA A 892 0.16 -26.52 22.47
C ALA A 892 -0.50 -27.15 21.24
N ILE A 893 -1.41 -26.42 20.60
CA ILE A 893 -2.09 -26.88 19.39
C ILE A 893 -1.22 -26.54 18.17
N GLY A 894 -0.83 -27.58 17.41
CA GLY A 894 0.07 -27.46 16.28
C GLY A 894 -0.45 -28.13 15.01
N ARG A 895 0.23 -27.84 13.89
CA ARG A 895 0.07 -28.57 12.62
C ARG A 895 1.40 -28.68 11.88
N THR A 896 1.59 -29.76 11.12
CA THR A 896 2.77 -29.96 10.25
C THR A 896 2.37 -30.56 8.91
N TYR A 897 3.25 -30.48 7.91
CA TYR A 897 3.00 -30.98 6.57
C TYR A 897 3.59 -32.38 6.38
N TYR A 898 2.73 -33.40 6.35
CA TYR A 898 3.15 -34.80 6.23
C TYR A 898 2.49 -35.51 5.04
N LYS A 899 3.31 -36.24 4.25
CA LYS A 899 2.87 -37.04 3.08
C LYS A 899 1.96 -36.29 2.08
N SER A 900 2.14 -34.97 1.95
CA SER A 900 1.37 -34.04 1.09
C SER A 900 0.06 -33.49 1.67
N SER A 901 -0.23 -33.70 2.94
CA SER A 901 -1.37 -33.10 3.66
C SER A 901 -0.92 -32.40 4.94
N ILE A 902 -1.58 -31.29 5.31
CA ILE A 902 -1.46 -30.71 6.65
C ILE A 902 -2.10 -31.69 7.64
N GLN A 903 -1.41 -32.03 8.71
CA GLN A 903 -1.91 -32.86 9.80
C GLN A 903 -1.82 -32.06 11.10
N CYS A 904 -2.94 -31.92 11.80
CA CYS A 904 -3.00 -31.29 13.12
C CYS A 904 -2.52 -32.27 14.18
N GLY A 905 -1.95 -31.74 15.27
CA GLY A 905 -1.41 -32.52 16.37
C GLY A 905 -1.23 -31.70 17.63
N TYR A 906 -0.74 -32.35 18.69
CA TYR A 906 -0.32 -31.66 19.90
C TYR A 906 1.20 -31.45 19.88
N ILE A 907 1.65 -30.33 20.42
CA ILE A 907 3.07 -30.00 20.60
C ILE A 907 3.41 -30.24 22.07
N GLU A 908 4.30 -31.19 22.34
CA GLU A 908 4.91 -31.41 23.64
C GLU A 908 5.89 -30.27 23.94
N LEU A 909 5.48 -29.32 24.79
CA LEU A 909 6.22 -28.07 25.03
C LEU A 909 7.57 -28.26 25.73
N ILE A 910 7.76 -29.36 26.45
CA ILE A 910 9.00 -29.69 27.18
C ILE A 910 10.08 -30.20 26.22
N ASP A 911 9.66 -31.00 25.23
CA ASP A 911 10.54 -31.82 24.43
C ASP A 911 10.57 -31.37 22.96
N GLU A 912 9.94 -30.22 22.67
CA GLU A 912 9.84 -29.51 21.37
C GLU A 912 9.51 -30.46 20.21
N LYS A 913 8.37 -31.15 20.32
CA LYS A 913 7.90 -32.14 19.34
C LYS A 913 6.41 -31.99 19.04
N ILE A 914 6.04 -31.97 17.77
CA ILE A 914 4.66 -32.19 17.34
C ILE A 914 4.39 -33.68 17.12
N HIS A 915 3.27 -34.16 17.65
CA HIS A 915 2.79 -35.53 17.54
C HIS A 915 1.50 -35.57 16.71
N ILE A 916 1.52 -36.29 15.60
CA ILE A 916 0.37 -36.45 14.69
C ILE A 916 0.00 -37.93 14.52
N SER A 917 -1.29 -38.19 14.31
CA SER A 917 -1.79 -39.49 13.82
C SER A 917 -1.70 -39.57 12.30
N TYR A 918 -1.22 -40.69 11.75
CA TYR A 918 -1.34 -40.98 10.32
C TYR A 918 -1.27 -42.50 10.03
N ASP A 919 -2.28 -43.02 9.32
CA ASP A 919 -2.26 -44.38 8.74
C ASP A 919 -1.99 -45.47 9.79
N GLY A 920 -2.72 -45.43 10.90
CA GLY A 920 -2.60 -46.39 12.01
C GLY A 920 -1.39 -46.18 12.94
N ASN A 921 -0.56 -45.16 12.71
CA ASN A 921 0.68 -44.91 13.45
C ASN A 921 0.75 -43.48 14.03
N GLU A 922 1.50 -43.30 15.11
CA GLU A 922 1.96 -41.97 15.53
C GLU A 922 3.21 -41.58 14.73
N MET A 923 3.27 -40.32 14.31
CA MET A 923 4.46 -39.72 13.72
C MET A 923 4.85 -38.49 14.52
N VAL A 924 6.15 -38.34 14.81
CA VAL A 924 6.66 -37.31 15.73
C VAL A 924 7.76 -36.50 15.05
N TYR A 925 7.67 -35.18 15.10
CA TYR A 925 8.58 -34.24 14.42
C TYR A 925 9.10 -33.16 15.36
N LYS A 926 10.39 -32.82 15.22
CA LYS A 926 11.07 -31.74 15.96
C LYS A 926 11.14 -30.41 15.21
N ASN A 927 10.83 -30.42 13.93
CA ASN A 927 11.04 -29.31 13.01
C ASN A 927 9.78 -29.11 12.13
N ASP A 928 9.67 -27.93 11.55
CA ASP A 928 8.76 -27.60 10.45
C ASP A 928 7.28 -27.84 10.80
N PHE A 929 6.86 -27.19 11.90
CA PHE A 929 5.48 -27.16 12.36
C PHE A 929 5.05 -25.76 12.82
N GLU A 930 3.79 -25.45 12.58
CA GLU A 930 3.14 -24.18 12.92
C GLU A 930 2.34 -24.35 14.22
N ILE A 931 2.28 -23.29 15.02
CA ILE A 931 1.52 -23.19 16.27
C ILE A 931 0.31 -22.27 16.09
N LEU A 932 -0.81 -22.59 16.74
CA LEU A 932 -2.04 -21.81 16.67
C LEU A 932 -2.03 -20.64 17.66
N THR A 933 -2.23 -19.41 17.18
CA THR A 933 -2.27 -18.20 18.01
C THR A 933 -3.61 -17.48 17.92
N CYS A 934 -4.04 -16.87 19.02
CA CYS A 934 -5.34 -16.19 19.10
C CYS A 934 -5.29 -15.03 20.09
N PRO A 935 -6.05 -13.94 19.91
CA PRO A 935 -6.33 -13.04 21.02
C PRO A 935 -7.00 -13.83 22.16
N PRO A 936 -6.84 -13.40 23.42
CA PRO A 936 -7.52 -14.02 24.55
C PRO A 936 -9.02 -14.17 24.27
N ASN A 937 -9.61 -15.22 24.82
CA ASN A 937 -11.06 -15.44 24.81
C ASN A 937 -11.69 -15.61 23.42
N ARG A 938 -10.98 -16.10 22.39
CA ARG A 938 -11.55 -16.32 21.04
C ARG A 938 -11.41 -17.73 20.44
N MET A 939 -10.87 -18.70 21.17
CA MET A 939 -10.99 -20.15 20.86
C MET A 939 -11.36 -20.98 22.09
N TYR A 940 -12.25 -21.97 21.92
CA TYR A 940 -12.65 -22.91 22.99
C TYR A 940 -12.96 -24.31 22.46
N TRP A 941 -12.93 -25.32 23.34
CA TRP A 941 -13.34 -26.69 23.02
C TRP A 941 -14.86 -26.87 23.15
N LYS A 942 -15.49 -27.46 22.13
CA LYS A 942 -16.93 -27.73 22.07
C LYS A 942 -17.16 -29.18 21.64
N LYS A 943 -17.91 -29.94 22.43
CA LYS A 943 -18.38 -31.26 22.02
C LYS A 943 -19.49 -31.14 20.97
N ILE A 944 -19.23 -31.65 19.77
CA ILE A 944 -20.21 -31.70 18.68
C ILE A 944 -20.22 -33.09 18.04
N THR A 945 -21.42 -33.56 17.70
CA THR A 945 -21.66 -34.81 16.95
C THR A 945 -22.20 -34.55 15.54
N ASP A 946 -22.58 -33.31 15.25
CA ASP A 946 -23.12 -32.87 13.96
C ASP A 946 -22.78 -31.37 13.77
N VAL A 947 -22.41 -30.96 12.56
CA VAL A 947 -22.00 -29.57 12.26
C VAL A 947 -23.15 -28.56 12.42
N SER A 948 -24.41 -29.00 12.42
CA SER A 948 -25.58 -28.17 12.74
C SER A 948 -25.68 -27.77 14.22
N GLN A 949 -24.77 -28.24 15.07
CA GLN A 949 -24.64 -27.84 16.47
C GLN A 949 -23.72 -26.60 16.64
N LEU A 950 -23.20 -26.05 15.54
CA LEU A 950 -22.44 -24.80 15.51
C LEU A 950 -23.36 -23.57 15.31
N GLN A 951 -22.97 -22.43 15.86
CA GLN A 951 -23.67 -21.15 15.67
C GLN A 951 -23.06 -20.30 14.53
N ASP A 952 -23.80 -19.31 14.01
CA ASP A 952 -23.37 -18.51 12.85
C ASP A 952 -22.06 -17.72 13.05
N HIS A 953 -21.67 -17.46 14.30
CA HIS A 953 -20.42 -16.78 14.71
C HIS A 953 -19.29 -17.74 15.13
N GLU A 954 -19.56 -19.05 15.16
CA GLU A 954 -18.62 -20.11 15.49
C GLU A 954 -18.01 -20.69 14.20
N HIS A 955 -16.69 -20.73 14.10
CA HIS A 955 -15.99 -21.19 12.89
C HIS A 955 -15.19 -22.46 13.15
N PHE A 956 -15.52 -23.49 12.38
CA PHE A 956 -14.76 -24.73 12.24
C PHE A 956 -14.99 -25.36 10.86
N VAL A 957 -14.08 -26.23 10.39
CA VAL A 957 -14.11 -26.79 9.03
C VAL A 957 -13.75 -28.29 9.03
N ILE A 958 -14.78 -29.15 8.98
CA ILE A 958 -14.67 -30.60 8.77
C ILE A 958 -15.88 -31.09 7.97
N GLU A 959 -15.71 -32.08 7.09
CA GLU A 959 -16.80 -32.68 6.29
C GLU A 959 -17.58 -33.79 7.04
N LYS A 960 -17.02 -34.38 8.10
CA LYS A 960 -17.62 -35.52 8.83
C LYS A 960 -17.10 -35.67 10.26
N LEU A 961 -17.99 -35.85 11.23
CA LEU A 961 -17.71 -35.93 12.68
C LEU A 961 -17.92 -37.36 13.24
N ASP A 962 -17.40 -38.39 12.56
CA ASP A 962 -17.62 -39.79 12.96
C ASP A 962 -16.71 -40.23 14.12
N TYR A 963 -15.46 -39.77 14.15
CA TYR A 963 -14.39 -40.11 15.09
C TYR A 963 -13.24 -39.09 15.00
N ALA A 964 -12.37 -39.08 15.99
CA ALA A 964 -11.09 -38.38 15.98
C ALA A 964 -9.92 -39.37 16.12
N ASN A 965 -8.80 -39.09 15.45
CA ASN A 965 -7.55 -39.84 15.58
C ASN A 965 -6.50 -38.97 16.29
N PHE A 966 -5.66 -39.58 17.11
CA PHE A 966 -4.48 -38.95 17.71
C PHE A 966 -3.32 -39.94 17.84
N GLY A 967 -2.08 -39.44 17.88
CA GLY A 967 -0.88 -40.26 18.07
C GLY A 967 -0.47 -40.36 19.54
N ILE A 968 -0.13 -41.56 20.03
CA ILE A 968 0.54 -41.78 21.32
C ILE A 968 1.25 -43.15 21.34
N ASP A 969 2.36 -43.27 22.07
CA ASP A 969 3.15 -44.51 22.24
C ASP A 969 3.48 -45.24 20.90
N GLY A 970 3.77 -44.47 19.85
CA GLY A 970 4.08 -44.97 18.51
C GLY A 970 2.87 -45.42 17.69
N LYS A 971 1.63 -45.15 18.11
CA LYS A 971 0.40 -45.65 17.49
C LYS A 971 -0.66 -44.57 17.30
N GLU A 972 -1.48 -44.74 16.27
CA GLU A 972 -2.74 -44.01 16.13
C GLU A 972 -3.80 -44.65 17.04
N ILE A 973 -4.52 -43.82 17.80
CA ILE A 973 -5.71 -44.20 18.54
C ILE A 973 -6.91 -43.44 17.96
N THR A 974 -7.92 -44.20 17.52
CA THR A 974 -9.23 -43.68 17.13
C THR A 974 -10.14 -43.62 18.36
N THR A 975 -10.77 -42.47 18.59
CA THR A 975 -11.79 -42.26 19.62
C THR A 975 -13.07 -41.67 19.02
N ASN A 976 -14.22 -42.13 19.52
CA ASN A 976 -15.53 -41.52 19.23
C ASN A 976 -15.92 -40.53 20.35
N ASP A 977 -15.07 -40.37 21.35
CA ASP A 977 -15.22 -39.44 22.47
C ASP A 977 -14.15 -38.35 22.33
N PHE A 978 -14.55 -37.21 21.76
CA PHE A 978 -13.68 -36.08 21.44
C PHE A 978 -14.46 -34.76 21.53
N GLU A 979 -13.72 -33.65 21.53
CA GLU A 979 -14.24 -32.29 21.41
C GLU A 979 -13.50 -31.55 20.29
N VAL A 980 -14.08 -30.45 19.81
CA VAL A 980 -13.61 -29.71 18.64
C VAL A 980 -13.24 -28.29 19.05
N LEU A 981 -12.07 -27.80 18.62
CA LEU A 981 -11.67 -26.41 18.87
C LEU A 981 -12.40 -25.47 17.91
N ILE A 982 -13.19 -24.55 18.47
CA ILE A 982 -14.00 -23.57 17.76
C ILE A 982 -13.37 -22.19 17.91
N TYR A 983 -13.21 -21.45 16.80
CA TYR A 983 -12.90 -20.01 16.84
C TYR A 983 -14.19 -19.18 16.81
N THR A 984 -14.21 -18.03 17.48
CA THR A 984 -15.36 -17.11 17.46
C THR A 984 -15.00 -15.70 17.00
N ASP A 985 -15.86 -15.11 16.16
CA ASP A 985 -15.78 -13.69 15.77
C ASP A 985 -16.02 -12.72 16.96
N GLU A 986 -16.44 -13.26 18.10
CA GLU A 986 -16.84 -12.55 19.31
C GLU A 986 -16.20 -13.21 20.55
N PRO A 987 -15.63 -12.47 21.53
CA PRO A 987 -14.93 -13.09 22.65
C PRO A 987 -15.89 -13.70 23.70
N PHE A 988 -15.56 -14.91 24.15
CA PHE A 988 -16.32 -15.71 25.11
C PHE A 988 -15.64 -15.77 26.50
N GLU A 989 -16.36 -16.15 27.55
CA GLU A 989 -15.75 -16.28 28.89
C GLU A 989 -14.79 -17.47 29.06
N PRO A 990 -13.62 -17.31 29.71
CA PRO A 990 -12.80 -18.44 30.12
C PRO A 990 -13.61 -19.29 31.11
N LEU A 991 -13.93 -20.52 30.69
CA LEU A 991 -14.70 -21.47 31.49
C LEU A 991 -14.10 -21.63 32.88
N LYS A 992 -14.92 -21.44 33.93
CA LYS A 992 -14.53 -21.82 35.29
C LYS A 992 -14.16 -23.30 35.32
N PRO A 993 -13.15 -23.70 36.12
CA PRO A 993 -12.83 -25.11 36.33
C PRO A 993 -14.07 -25.92 36.71
N ILE A 994 -14.21 -27.11 36.11
CA ILE A 994 -15.30 -28.02 36.43
C ILE A 994 -15.24 -28.38 37.92
N GLU A 995 -16.37 -28.26 38.61
CA GLU A 995 -16.46 -28.63 40.01
C GLU A 995 -16.23 -30.14 40.18
N ILE A 996 -15.21 -30.49 40.95
CA ILE A 996 -14.96 -31.88 41.35
C ILE A 996 -16.14 -32.33 42.22
N ILE A 997 -17.02 -33.14 41.65
CA ILE A 997 -18.15 -33.74 42.36
C ILE A 997 -17.59 -34.65 43.46
N ASP A 998 -17.82 -34.26 44.72
CA ASP A 998 -17.47 -35.01 45.92
C ASP A 998 -18.24 -36.36 45.97
N PRO A 999 -17.58 -37.52 45.78
CA PRO A 999 -18.26 -38.81 45.75
C PRO A 999 -18.82 -39.25 47.11
N SER A 1000 -18.48 -38.55 48.21
CA SER A 1000 -18.86 -38.95 49.57
C SER A 1000 -20.31 -38.65 49.94
N LYS A 1001 -21.05 -37.89 49.12
CA LYS A 1001 -22.44 -37.45 49.39
C LYS A 1001 -23.50 -38.18 48.57
N THR A 1002 -23.45 -39.51 48.59
CA THR A 1002 -24.63 -40.32 48.26
C THR A 1002 -25.57 -40.37 49.46
N THR A 1003 -26.84 -39.98 49.27
CA THR A 1003 -27.93 -40.33 50.21
C THR A 1003 -29.03 -41.04 49.43
N THR A 1004 -29.30 -42.28 49.81
CA THR A 1004 -30.14 -43.21 49.04
C THR A 1004 -31.61 -43.10 49.38
N THR A 1005 -32.50 -43.16 48.38
CA THR A 1005 -33.78 -43.87 48.56
C THR A 1005 -34.29 -44.52 47.27
N THR A 1006 -34.44 -45.83 47.32
CA THR A 1006 -34.99 -46.72 46.29
C THR A 1006 -36.51 -46.60 46.19
N THR A 1007 -37.12 -46.79 45.00
CA THR A 1007 -38.22 -47.77 44.80
C THR A 1007 -38.57 -48.03 43.32
N THR A 1008 -38.74 -49.32 42.98
CA THR A 1008 -39.71 -49.97 42.03
C THR A 1008 -40.20 -49.27 40.73
N ALA A 1009 -40.46 -49.94 39.60
CA ALA A 1009 -40.47 -51.38 39.28
C ALA A 1009 -40.53 -51.69 37.75
N THR A 1010 -40.01 -52.88 37.36
CA THR A 1010 -40.47 -53.91 36.38
C THR A 1010 -41.61 -53.59 35.37
N THR A 1011 -41.73 -54.11 34.13
CA THR A 1011 -41.07 -55.14 33.22
C THR A 1011 -41.61 -54.90 31.77
N THR A 1012 -41.30 -55.46 30.58
CA THR A 1012 -40.40 -56.46 29.88
C THR A 1012 -40.51 -56.11 28.36
N THR A 1013 -39.73 -56.49 27.32
CA THR A 1013 -38.58 -57.39 26.99
C THR A 1013 -37.79 -56.65 25.84
N THR A 1014 -36.91 -57.12 24.93
CA THR A 1014 -36.42 -58.45 24.45
C THR A 1014 -34.95 -58.38 23.99
N THR A 1015 -34.13 -59.31 24.50
CA THR A 1015 -33.13 -60.21 23.85
C THR A 1015 -32.92 -60.09 22.31
N ILE A 1016 -31.71 -60.25 21.71
CA ILE A 1016 -30.74 -61.37 21.82
C ILE A 1016 -29.26 -60.95 21.50
N THR A 1017 -28.30 -61.22 22.43
CA THR A 1017 -26.83 -61.56 22.35
C THR A 1017 -25.86 -60.90 21.32
N THR A 1018 -24.51 -60.89 21.42
CA THR A 1018 -23.43 -61.48 22.28
C THR A 1018 -22.17 -60.57 22.18
N SER A 1019 -21.04 -60.69 22.92
CA SER A 1019 -20.77 -60.96 24.36
C SER A 1019 -19.24 -61.00 24.66
N THR A 1020 -18.81 -60.63 25.87
CA THR A 1020 -17.47 -60.90 26.51
C THR A 1020 -16.21 -60.20 25.95
N LYS A 1021 -15.15 -59.87 26.72
CA LYS A 1021 -14.86 -60.08 28.17
C LYS A 1021 -13.85 -59.06 28.78
N THR A 1022 -14.01 -58.86 30.08
CA THR A 1022 -13.13 -58.32 31.16
C THR A 1022 -11.61 -58.57 31.04
N THR A 1023 -10.72 -57.76 31.66
CA THR A 1023 -10.45 -57.75 33.13
C THR A 1023 -9.70 -56.50 33.67
N ASN A 1024 -9.83 -56.27 34.98
CA ASN A 1024 -9.34 -55.12 35.77
C ASN A 1024 -7.85 -55.20 36.20
N ILE A 1025 -7.25 -54.06 36.55
CA ILE A 1025 -6.24 -53.90 37.62
C ILE A 1025 -6.62 -52.66 38.49
N THR A 1026 -6.11 -52.55 39.72
CA THR A 1026 -6.59 -51.62 40.78
C THR A 1026 -5.51 -50.65 41.29
N ILE A 1027 -5.96 -49.50 41.85
CA ILE A 1027 -5.17 -48.31 42.23
C ILE A 1027 -4.29 -48.48 43.48
N ILE A 1028 -3.09 -47.89 43.43
CA ILE A 1028 -2.24 -47.45 44.57
C ILE A 1028 -1.32 -46.31 44.06
N SER A 1029 -0.83 -45.35 44.85
CA SER A 1029 -1.00 -45.08 46.30
C SER A 1029 -0.75 -43.60 46.67
N THR A 1030 -1.54 -43.09 47.64
CA THR A 1030 -1.22 -41.98 48.59
C THR A 1030 -0.80 -40.58 48.11
N LYS A 1031 -1.53 -39.54 48.56
CA LYS A 1031 -1.04 -38.15 48.63
C LYS A 1031 0.25 -38.04 49.46
N THR A 1032 1.16 -37.16 49.05
CA THR A 1032 1.95 -36.33 49.98
C THR A 1032 1.93 -34.88 49.49
N THR A 1033 1.53 -33.94 50.33
CA THR A 1033 1.40 -32.53 49.96
C THR A 1033 2.75 -31.82 50.04
N THR A 1034 3.20 -31.21 48.94
CA THR A 1034 4.27 -30.21 48.98
C THR A 1034 3.86 -29.00 48.13
N THR A 1035 3.28 -27.99 48.78
CA THR A 1035 2.98 -26.71 48.14
C THR A 1035 4.27 -25.98 47.80
N ARG A 1036 4.50 -25.68 46.52
CA ARG A 1036 5.55 -24.74 46.09
C ARG A 1036 4.90 -23.51 45.46
N THR A 1037 4.67 -22.50 46.29
CA THR A 1037 4.11 -21.21 45.89
C THR A 1037 5.07 -20.49 44.95
N THR A 1038 4.65 -20.18 43.73
CA THR A 1038 5.30 -19.17 42.88
C THR A 1038 4.89 -17.79 43.37
N ALA A 1039 5.79 -17.15 44.12
CA ALA A 1039 5.56 -15.78 44.60
C ALA A 1039 5.82 -14.78 43.47
N THR A 1040 4.97 -13.76 43.34
CA THR A 1040 5.27 -12.58 42.54
C THR A 1040 6.44 -11.82 43.19
N VAL A 1041 7.48 -11.51 42.41
CA VAL A 1041 8.61 -10.72 42.90
C VAL A 1041 8.14 -9.29 43.14
N SER A 1042 8.29 -8.83 44.37
CA SER A 1042 8.02 -7.44 44.75
C SER A 1042 9.30 -6.62 44.59
N TRP A 1043 9.14 -5.40 44.06
CA TRP A 1043 10.18 -4.38 44.09
C TRP A 1043 10.12 -3.65 45.43
N THR A 1044 11.27 -3.20 45.94
CA THR A 1044 11.35 -2.38 47.15
C THR A 1044 11.94 -1.02 46.83
N GLU A 1045 11.24 0.05 47.20
CA GLU A 1045 11.81 1.39 47.25
C GLU A 1045 12.90 1.43 48.35
N PRO A 1046 14.06 2.08 48.14
CA PRO A 1046 15.07 2.23 49.17
C PRO A 1046 14.64 3.22 50.26
N ASP A 1047 15.09 3.01 51.51
CA ASP A 1047 14.73 3.88 52.65
C ASP A 1047 15.18 5.34 52.48
N GLU A 1048 16.22 5.59 51.68
CA GLU A 1048 16.66 6.92 51.23
C GLU A 1048 16.89 6.93 49.71
N PRO A 1049 16.57 8.03 48.98
CA PRO A 1049 16.77 8.10 47.53
C PRO A 1049 18.26 8.06 47.13
N ILE A 1050 18.62 7.14 46.25
CA ILE A 1050 19.99 6.96 45.76
C ILE A 1050 20.32 8.06 44.73
N ASP A 1051 21.23 8.97 45.07
CA ASP A 1051 21.57 10.14 44.24
C ASP A 1051 22.81 9.96 43.34
N HIS A 1052 23.51 8.83 43.44
CA HIS A 1052 24.72 8.50 42.70
C HIS A 1052 24.70 7.06 42.14
N MET A 1053 25.69 6.67 41.35
CA MET A 1053 25.86 5.29 40.88
C MET A 1053 26.60 4.45 41.92
N GLU A 1054 26.04 3.30 42.32
CA GLU A 1054 26.70 2.35 43.20
C GLU A 1054 26.42 0.88 42.82
N TRP A 1055 27.15 -0.05 43.43
CA TRP A 1055 26.96 -1.50 43.24
C TRP A 1055 26.62 -2.14 44.59
N VAL A 1056 25.34 -2.43 44.80
CA VAL A 1056 24.81 -2.96 46.06
C VAL A 1056 24.89 -4.49 46.06
N LYS A 1057 25.42 -5.08 47.13
CA LYS A 1057 25.45 -6.55 47.26
C LYS A 1057 24.04 -7.12 47.39
N PHE A 1058 23.68 -8.05 46.52
CA PHE A 1058 22.42 -8.78 46.64
C PHE A 1058 22.48 -9.80 47.79
N ASP A 1059 21.52 -9.71 48.70
CA ASP A 1059 21.39 -10.53 49.91
C ASP A 1059 20.35 -11.66 49.79
N GLY A 1060 19.59 -11.69 48.69
CA GLY A 1060 18.48 -12.61 48.44
C GLY A 1060 17.09 -12.02 48.67
N SER A 1061 17.01 -10.78 49.17
CA SER A 1061 15.75 -10.05 49.41
C SER A 1061 15.12 -9.53 48.10
N ASN A 1062 14.38 -8.43 48.14
CA ASN A 1062 13.71 -7.84 46.98
C ASN A 1062 14.66 -6.96 46.18
N ILE A 1063 14.35 -6.74 44.90
CA ILE A 1063 15.20 -5.93 44.02
C ILE A 1063 14.75 -4.47 44.13
N SER A 1064 15.72 -3.55 44.25
CA SER A 1064 15.46 -2.12 44.41
C SER A 1064 14.74 -1.52 43.19
N SER A 1065 13.81 -0.59 43.40
CA SER A 1065 13.20 0.22 42.34
C SER A 1065 14.24 0.94 41.46
N GLU A 1066 15.36 1.34 42.07
CA GLU A 1066 16.48 2.06 41.45
C GLU A 1066 17.52 1.11 40.81
N ALA A 1067 17.22 -0.18 40.67
CA ALA A 1067 18.10 -1.12 39.98
C ALA A 1067 18.08 -0.86 38.46
N VAL A 1068 19.27 -0.60 37.90
CA VAL A 1068 19.42 -0.23 36.49
C VAL A 1068 19.08 -1.43 35.62
N SER A 1069 18.06 -1.24 34.77
CA SER A 1069 17.30 -2.34 34.16
C SER A 1069 16.99 -2.12 32.69
N ILE A 1070 16.90 -3.23 31.96
CA ILE A 1070 16.19 -3.29 30.68
C ILE A 1070 14.75 -3.69 30.99
N LYS A 1071 13.87 -2.68 31.01
CA LYS A 1071 12.42 -2.84 31.17
C LYS A 1071 11.79 -3.12 29.80
N ASN A 1072 10.71 -3.89 29.76
CA ASN A 1072 9.98 -4.27 28.54
C ASN A 1072 10.86 -4.98 27.49
N ASN A 1073 11.68 -5.95 27.90
CA ASN A 1073 12.37 -6.85 26.97
C ASN A 1073 11.32 -7.70 26.21
N PRO A 1074 11.44 -7.96 24.89
CA PRO A 1074 10.39 -8.67 24.15
C PRO A 1074 10.00 -10.05 24.69
N ASN A 1075 10.92 -10.79 25.31
CA ASN A 1075 10.65 -12.04 26.03
C ASN A 1075 9.82 -11.89 27.32
N GLY A 1076 9.30 -10.69 27.61
CA GLY A 1076 8.49 -10.36 28.79
C GLY A 1076 9.29 -10.17 30.09
N LYS A 1077 10.57 -10.54 30.12
CA LYS A 1077 11.38 -10.49 31.35
C LYS A 1077 11.94 -9.11 31.61
N THR A 1078 12.08 -8.76 32.89
CA THR A 1078 12.93 -7.63 33.29
C THR A 1078 14.31 -8.16 33.66
N TYR A 1079 15.34 -7.54 33.11
CA TYR A 1079 16.73 -7.85 33.44
C TYR A 1079 17.39 -6.65 34.12
N VAL A 1080 17.92 -6.85 35.34
CA VAL A 1080 18.76 -5.84 36.03
C VAL A 1080 20.24 -6.15 35.80
N ILE A 1081 21.08 -5.11 35.82
CA ILE A 1081 22.52 -5.25 35.65
C ILE A 1081 23.13 -5.79 36.95
N GLY A 1082 23.78 -6.95 36.87
CA GLY A 1082 24.50 -7.55 37.99
C GLY A 1082 25.94 -7.92 37.65
N ARG A 1083 26.77 -8.10 38.68
CA ARG A 1083 28.16 -8.56 38.54
C ARG A 1083 28.61 -9.45 39.70
N THR A 1084 29.64 -10.26 39.49
CA THR A 1084 30.23 -11.09 40.54
C THR A 1084 31.71 -11.41 40.28
N LYS A 1085 32.38 -11.96 41.28
CA LYS A 1085 33.79 -12.40 41.20
C LYS A 1085 33.86 -13.82 40.63
N PHE A 1086 34.51 -13.97 39.49
CA PHE A 1086 34.70 -15.28 38.86
C PHE A 1086 36.09 -15.41 38.23
N ASN A 1087 36.73 -16.56 38.44
CA ASN A 1087 38.06 -16.93 37.94
C ASN A 1087 39.16 -15.83 38.07
N GLY A 1088 39.16 -15.09 39.19
CA GLY A 1088 40.12 -14.01 39.47
C GLY A 1088 39.75 -12.62 38.93
N GLY A 1089 38.72 -12.51 38.09
CA GLY A 1089 38.13 -11.25 37.64
C GLY A 1089 36.83 -10.88 38.36
N ILE A 1090 36.24 -9.76 37.95
CA ILE A 1090 34.85 -9.36 38.20
C ILE A 1090 34.15 -9.25 36.85
N HIS A 1091 32.99 -9.87 36.68
CA HIS A 1091 32.27 -9.88 35.40
C HIS A 1091 30.82 -9.44 35.60
N CYS A 1092 30.32 -8.61 34.70
CA CYS A 1092 28.91 -8.22 34.64
C CYS A 1092 28.11 -9.10 33.67
N GLY A 1093 26.80 -9.10 33.87
CA GLY A 1093 25.81 -9.82 33.06
C GLY A 1093 24.39 -9.43 33.46
N TYR A 1094 23.39 -10.20 33.03
CA TYR A 1094 22.00 -9.96 33.40
C TYR A 1094 21.60 -10.78 34.63
N VAL A 1095 20.87 -10.15 35.55
CA VAL A 1095 20.11 -10.86 36.58
C VAL A 1095 18.70 -11.06 36.06
N ASP A 1096 18.25 -12.31 36.03
CA ASP A 1096 16.84 -12.64 35.85
C ASP A 1096 16.08 -12.30 37.13
N VAL A 1097 15.17 -11.31 37.07
CA VAL A 1097 14.44 -10.79 38.23
C VAL A 1097 13.56 -11.85 38.89
N ASP A 1098 12.94 -12.73 38.10
CA ASP A 1098 11.99 -13.74 38.57
C ASP A 1098 12.71 -14.93 39.19
N LEU A 1099 13.85 -15.34 38.60
CA LEU A 1099 14.68 -16.43 39.10
C LEU A 1099 15.65 -16.01 40.22
N LYS A 1100 15.97 -14.71 40.31
CA LYS A 1100 17.01 -14.13 41.18
C LYS A 1100 18.41 -14.72 40.95
N ILE A 1101 18.72 -15.06 39.70
CA ILE A 1101 20.01 -15.63 39.26
C ILE A 1101 20.74 -14.63 38.36
N LEU A 1102 22.01 -14.34 38.66
CA LEU A 1102 22.92 -13.64 37.74
C LEU A 1102 23.48 -14.63 36.71
N TYR A 1103 23.38 -14.28 35.44
CA TYR A 1103 23.97 -14.97 34.31
C TYR A 1103 25.14 -14.14 33.76
N ILE A 1104 26.38 -14.60 33.95
CA ILE A 1104 27.57 -14.01 33.31
C ILE A 1104 28.09 -14.89 32.18
N SER A 1105 28.73 -14.27 31.19
CA SER A 1105 29.44 -14.95 30.12
C SER A 1105 30.92 -15.12 30.48
N TYR A 1106 31.46 -16.32 30.32
CA TYR A 1106 32.88 -16.61 30.56
C TYR A 1106 33.38 -17.89 29.87
N GLY A 1107 34.35 -17.76 28.97
CA GLY A 1107 35.10 -18.89 28.40
C GLY A 1107 34.25 -19.78 27.49
N SER A 1108 33.48 -19.17 26.60
CA SER A 1108 32.52 -19.82 25.70
C SER A 1108 31.35 -20.51 26.43
N LYS A 1109 31.05 -20.10 27.67
CA LYS A 1109 30.01 -20.68 28.53
C LYS A 1109 29.26 -19.62 29.32
N VAL A 1110 28.08 -19.99 29.79
CA VAL A 1110 27.32 -19.24 30.80
C VAL A 1110 27.67 -19.77 32.19
N ILE A 1111 27.83 -18.86 33.15
CA ILE A 1111 27.97 -19.17 34.58
C ILE A 1111 26.73 -18.62 35.31
N GLU A 1112 25.95 -19.51 35.92
CA GLU A 1112 24.82 -19.16 36.78
C GLU A 1112 25.29 -18.88 38.21
N VAL A 1113 24.87 -17.76 38.78
CA VAL A 1113 25.30 -17.30 40.12
C VAL A 1113 24.06 -16.88 40.91
N SER A 1114 23.60 -17.77 41.78
CA SER A 1114 22.37 -17.61 42.59
C SER A 1114 22.59 -16.96 43.97
N ASN A 1115 23.84 -16.63 44.33
CA ASN A 1115 24.20 -15.89 45.54
C ASN A 1115 25.55 -15.18 45.37
N ASN A 1116 25.85 -14.21 46.25
CA ASN A 1116 27.10 -13.45 46.24
C ASN A 1116 27.40 -12.72 44.90
N TYR A 1117 26.40 -12.01 44.39
CA TYR A 1117 26.56 -11.00 43.33
C TYR A 1117 26.16 -9.61 43.82
N GLU A 1118 26.50 -8.59 43.04
CA GLU A 1118 26.14 -7.18 43.23
C GLU A 1118 25.19 -6.75 42.10
N ILE A 1119 24.28 -5.82 42.36
CA ILE A 1119 23.36 -5.21 41.39
C ILE A 1119 23.73 -3.71 41.27
N LEU A 1120 23.68 -3.17 40.06
CA LEU A 1120 23.90 -1.74 39.80
C LEU A 1120 22.64 -0.95 40.15
N THR A 1121 22.78 0.07 41.00
CA THR A 1121 21.71 1.01 41.38
C THR A 1121 22.11 2.46 41.11
N GLY A 1122 21.10 3.32 41.00
CA GLY A 1122 21.27 4.77 40.93
C GLY A 1122 20.17 5.46 40.12
N PRO A 1123 20.17 6.80 40.07
CA PRO A 1123 19.07 7.58 39.50
C PRO A 1123 18.92 7.33 38.00
N ALA A 1124 17.75 6.83 37.59
CA ALA A 1124 17.51 6.27 36.27
C ALA A 1124 17.63 7.28 35.11
N ASP A 1125 17.50 8.58 35.37
CA ASP A 1125 17.65 9.66 34.39
C ASP A 1125 19.12 9.93 34.00
N ARG A 1126 20.08 9.49 34.81
CA ARG A 1126 21.53 9.67 34.55
C ARG A 1126 22.18 8.52 33.79
N PHE A 1127 21.46 7.43 33.56
CA PHE A 1127 21.96 6.26 32.83
C PHE A 1127 21.51 6.29 31.36
N VAL A 1128 22.46 6.27 30.43
CA VAL A 1128 22.18 6.34 28.99
C VAL A 1128 22.94 5.28 28.21
N TRP A 1129 22.23 4.44 27.47
CA TRP A 1129 22.82 3.54 26.48
C TRP A 1129 23.22 4.33 25.23
N LYS A 1130 24.46 4.16 24.75
CA LYS A 1130 24.91 4.74 23.47
C LYS A 1130 25.83 3.78 22.71
N LYS A 1131 25.73 3.80 21.37
CA LYS A 1131 26.77 3.28 20.49
C LYS A 1131 27.95 4.26 20.52
N ILE A 1132 29.10 3.79 20.99
CA ILE A 1132 30.36 4.54 21.08
C ILE A 1132 31.51 3.69 20.53
N ASN A 1133 32.67 4.30 20.30
CA ASN A 1133 33.89 3.62 19.83
C ASN A 1133 35.08 3.90 20.75
N ARG A 1134 36.21 3.21 20.54
CA ARG A 1134 37.45 3.35 21.35
C ARG A 1134 38.06 4.76 21.43
N TYR A 1135 37.62 5.71 20.61
CA TYR A 1135 38.04 7.11 20.64
C TYR A 1135 37.00 8.04 21.31
N PHE A 1136 36.02 7.47 22.04
CA PHE A 1136 35.02 8.23 22.76
C PHE A 1136 35.64 9.11 23.85
N ILE A 1137 35.62 10.41 23.65
CA ILE A 1137 36.05 11.39 24.64
C ILE A 1137 34.90 11.61 25.63
N SER A 1138 35.13 11.17 26.87
CA SER A 1138 34.26 11.43 28.03
C SER A 1138 34.13 12.94 28.26
N GLY A 1139 32.92 13.47 28.04
CA GLY A 1139 32.47 14.75 28.60
C GLY A 1139 31.93 14.54 30.01
N ASN A 1140 30.72 15.02 30.29
CA ASN A 1140 30.03 14.81 31.58
C ASN A 1140 29.59 13.34 31.83
N TYR A 1141 29.96 12.39 30.95
CA TYR A 1141 29.57 10.99 30.98
C TYR A 1141 30.78 10.08 31.16
N GLU A 1142 30.78 9.23 32.19
CA GLU A 1142 31.73 8.12 32.30
C GLU A 1142 31.14 6.82 31.75
N ILE A 1143 32.01 5.88 31.36
CA ILE A 1143 31.61 4.52 30.98
C ILE A 1143 31.37 3.72 32.26
N VAL A 1144 30.24 3.02 32.36
CA VAL A 1144 29.93 2.19 33.52
C VAL A 1144 30.82 0.95 33.55
N ASN A 1145 31.70 0.90 34.54
CA ASN A 1145 32.60 -0.22 34.80
C ASN A 1145 31.81 -1.40 35.41
N GLY A 1146 31.64 -2.45 34.60
CA GLY A 1146 31.01 -3.71 34.99
C GLY A 1146 31.94 -4.69 35.68
N GLY A 1147 33.25 -4.49 35.59
CA GLY A 1147 34.26 -5.30 36.26
C GLY A 1147 35.63 -5.27 35.57
N ASN A 1148 36.40 -6.34 35.77
CA ASN A 1148 37.72 -6.50 35.18
C ASN A 1148 38.04 -7.97 34.91
N GLU A 1149 38.78 -8.25 33.84
CA GLU A 1149 39.37 -9.57 33.61
C GLU A 1149 40.50 -9.86 34.60
N SER A 1150 40.89 -11.14 34.69
CA SER A 1150 41.94 -11.61 35.62
C SER A 1150 43.34 -11.03 35.37
N ASN A 1151 43.58 -10.45 34.20
CA ASN A 1151 44.80 -9.71 33.83
C ASN A 1151 44.76 -8.22 34.22
N GLY A 1152 43.59 -7.69 34.60
CA GLY A 1152 43.35 -6.28 34.91
C GLY A 1152 42.66 -5.46 33.82
N ASP A 1153 42.33 -6.03 32.66
CA ASP A 1153 41.58 -5.32 31.61
C ASP A 1153 40.18 -4.92 32.09
N ILE A 1154 39.75 -3.69 31.78
CA ILE A 1154 38.46 -3.15 32.25
C ILE A 1154 37.31 -3.61 31.35
N LEU A 1155 36.25 -4.11 31.98
CA LEU A 1155 35.01 -4.54 31.34
C LEU A 1155 33.92 -3.47 31.50
N ALA A 1156 33.40 -2.95 30.40
CA ALA A 1156 32.25 -2.05 30.41
C ALA A 1156 30.94 -2.83 30.26
N VAL A 1157 29.86 -2.33 30.86
CA VAL A 1157 28.52 -2.93 30.72
C VAL A 1157 27.97 -2.65 29.32
N ALA A 1158 27.58 -3.70 28.62
CA ALA A 1158 27.06 -3.63 27.25
C ALA A 1158 25.63 -4.20 27.15
N LYS A 1159 24.74 -3.50 26.46
CA LYS A 1159 23.43 -4.02 26.03
C LYS A 1159 23.59 -4.62 24.63
N CYS A 1160 23.45 -5.94 24.56
CA CYS A 1160 23.65 -6.74 23.36
C CYS A 1160 22.27 -7.13 22.79
N LYS A 1161 22.06 -7.03 21.47
CA LYS A 1161 20.81 -7.47 20.83
C LYS A 1161 20.98 -8.86 20.20
N TYR A 1162 20.08 -9.79 20.52
CA TYR A 1162 20.09 -11.17 20.00
C TYR A 1162 18.67 -11.77 20.00
N ASN A 1163 18.28 -12.46 18.91
CA ASN A 1163 16.91 -13.00 18.71
C ASN A 1163 15.81 -12.00 19.10
N ASN A 1164 15.91 -10.78 18.56
CA ASN A 1164 15.12 -9.57 18.89
C ASN A 1164 15.07 -9.11 20.36
N ASN A 1165 15.68 -9.85 21.27
CA ASN A 1165 15.78 -9.54 22.69
C ASN A 1165 17.06 -8.77 23.02
N TYR A 1166 17.07 -8.13 24.19
CA TYR A 1166 18.23 -7.45 24.74
C TYR A 1166 18.77 -8.20 25.95
N TYR A 1167 20.09 -8.37 26.01
CA TYR A 1167 20.81 -9.00 27.11
C TYR A 1167 21.88 -8.05 27.64
N ILE A 1168 22.16 -8.15 28.93
CA ILE A 1168 23.26 -7.41 29.56
C ILE A 1168 24.49 -8.30 29.51
N GLY A 1169 25.57 -7.77 28.96
CA GLY A 1169 26.86 -8.42 28.79
C GLY A 1169 28.02 -7.47 29.11
N LYS A 1170 29.20 -7.81 28.60
CA LYS A 1170 30.48 -7.18 28.90
C LYS A 1170 31.29 -6.92 27.63
N ILE A 1171 32.07 -5.84 27.59
CA ILE A 1171 33.07 -5.60 26.53
C ILE A 1171 34.43 -5.20 27.13
N ASN A 1172 35.51 -5.82 26.65
CA ASN A 1172 36.88 -5.43 26.98
C ASN A 1172 37.21 -4.09 26.33
N LEU A 1173 37.42 -3.05 27.15
CA LEU A 1173 37.71 -1.70 26.67
C LEU A 1173 39.09 -1.57 25.98
N ASN A 1174 40.02 -2.50 26.24
CA ASN A 1174 41.34 -2.52 25.61
C ASN A 1174 41.31 -3.13 24.19
N GLU A 1175 40.31 -3.95 23.87
CA GLU A 1175 40.13 -4.56 22.54
C GLU A 1175 39.11 -3.79 21.68
N PHE A 1176 37.93 -3.52 22.24
CA PHE A 1176 36.85 -2.74 21.63
C PHE A 1176 36.42 -3.24 20.22
N ASP A 1177 36.27 -4.57 20.05
CA ASP A 1177 35.81 -5.19 18.80
C ASP A 1177 34.37 -5.73 18.86
N HIS A 1178 34.03 -6.43 19.94
CA HIS A 1178 32.74 -7.09 20.15
C HIS A 1178 32.38 -7.13 21.64
N ALA A 1179 31.08 -7.21 21.95
CA ALA A 1179 30.58 -7.44 23.30
C ALA A 1179 30.16 -8.90 23.47
N ASN A 1180 30.44 -9.48 24.64
CA ASN A 1180 30.10 -10.86 24.99
C ASN A 1180 28.94 -10.87 26.00
N PHE A 1181 27.98 -11.78 25.81
CA PHE A 1181 26.81 -11.94 26.69
C PHE A 1181 26.41 -13.41 26.83
N ALA A 1182 25.63 -13.71 27.87
CA ALA A 1182 25.09 -15.04 28.12
C ALA A 1182 23.75 -15.22 27.39
N TYR A 1183 23.52 -16.38 26.77
CA TYR A 1183 22.19 -16.79 26.31
C TYR A 1183 22.05 -18.32 26.32
N GLY A 1184 21.00 -18.82 26.98
CA GLY A 1184 20.85 -20.25 27.24
C GLY A 1184 22.07 -20.80 27.98
N ASN A 1185 22.76 -21.77 27.37
CA ASN A 1185 23.95 -22.42 27.94
C ASN A 1185 25.30 -21.89 27.37
N TYR A 1186 25.27 -20.93 26.43
CA TYR A 1186 26.46 -20.48 25.70
C TYR A 1186 26.75 -18.97 25.85
N GLU A 1187 28.03 -18.62 25.77
CA GLU A 1187 28.47 -17.23 25.59
C GLU A 1187 28.46 -16.90 24.10
N TYR A 1188 27.88 -15.75 23.76
CA TYR A 1188 27.77 -15.23 22.40
C TYR A 1188 28.45 -13.88 22.29
N ASP A 1189 29.18 -13.65 21.19
CA ASP A 1189 29.66 -12.33 20.81
C ASP A 1189 28.65 -11.59 19.93
N THR A 1190 28.71 -10.25 19.95
CA THR A 1190 28.02 -9.41 18.97
C THR A 1190 28.80 -8.12 18.71
N LYS A 1191 28.65 -7.60 17.48
CA LYS A 1191 29.12 -6.26 17.09
C LYS A 1191 28.00 -5.22 17.08
N ASP A 1192 26.76 -5.63 17.35
CA ASP A 1192 25.62 -4.73 17.57
C ASP A 1192 25.30 -4.63 19.07
N PHE A 1193 25.98 -3.70 19.73
CA PHE A 1193 25.84 -3.43 21.15
C PHE A 1193 25.82 -1.91 21.44
N GLU A 1194 25.29 -1.55 22.61
CA GLU A 1194 25.39 -0.20 23.18
C GLU A 1194 26.09 -0.27 24.53
N ILE A 1195 26.99 0.66 24.83
CA ILE A 1195 27.65 0.74 26.14
C ILE A 1195 26.83 1.62 27.07
N LEU A 1196 26.76 1.24 28.35
CA LEU A 1196 26.13 2.06 29.38
C LEU A 1196 27.04 3.20 29.81
N LEU A 1197 26.51 4.43 29.76
CA LEU A 1197 27.15 5.63 30.27
C LEU A 1197 26.40 6.15 31.49
N TYR A 1198 27.13 6.69 32.46
CA TYR A 1198 26.59 7.37 33.64
C TYR A 1198 26.99 8.84 33.65
N GLN A 1199 26.02 9.74 33.87
CA GLN A 1199 26.26 11.18 33.94
C GLN A 1199 26.69 11.63 35.34
N LYS A 1200 27.83 12.32 35.43
CA LYS A 1200 28.28 12.96 36.67
C LYS A 1200 27.62 14.32 36.87
N ASN A 1201 27.43 14.68 38.14
CA ASN A 1201 27.15 16.04 38.61
C ASN A 1201 28.39 16.94 38.44
#